data_AF-A0A2E1AMI2-F1
#
_entry.id   AF-A0A2E1AMI2-F1
#
_cell.length_a   1.000
_cell.length_b   1.000
_cell.length_c   1.000
_cell.angle_alpha   90.00
_cell.angle_beta   90.00
_cell.angle_gamma   90.00
#
_symmetry.space_group_name_H-M   'P 1'
#
loop_
_entity.id
_entity.type
_entity.pdbx_description
1 polymer ?
#
loop_
_entity_poly.entity_id
_entity_poly.type
_entity_poly.pdbx_seq_one_letter_code
_entity_poly.pdbx_strand_id
1 'polypeptide(L)'
;MTFPGDSWEVKTPAEVNLDSAILNEFIANIGGTGVIIRNGYLVESWGSGGYGEWASAAKPVWASLLFAAIEDGLVLHVDQSIAEYDWELTAADEDKSFRHLANMISGYARAEDPGDAWAYNDYAISLYVKTLFDRVYGVDSTDANEVKNLINSQLGALDFENGSFVQIINGGPRLTMTPGDFARIGWLWLNKGNWDGQQILPHDLLDTAMMPQVPNNLPLSTAGDVDYLAVGTIGGTSYQVDYGPGIYGYGWWFNSLVGTTANLTWPDAPEDLFMASGHWDREIMVMIPSLNMVVAARGGWGAFQPGNAQASMNTNLSLLAQAVQAPPLTETPNPTSAPTATPPSGCAGSIDTIGIYRSSDFSWYLRNMNSAGYANSVFNYGLPSDVSVVGDWNGDGYDTVGIRRGDTFYLKNDNSSGSADLTFAFGAPSDIPIAGDWNGDGIDTIGVYRPSTATWYLRNSNSSGGANIAFGYGLFNETPVAGDWDGDGVDTIGIYRDSDFSWYLRNSNSAGFAETIINFGLPSDDAVVGDWNGDCVDTIGIYRSSEGNWYLKNSNTTGIADLAFAYGLPNERGVTGHWIPYVTVNSTQDDAISVPDEHPEIEEGVTATPEPTSEPTPESSPTPTNTTTSEVTSTPESTETPTLAPSDMPTVASLMLPVHETFDDLSEWTITGEWLRADDCNMMGACMTVSTRPRDQVSSLTLVYGIDMTTLPAGYDVVMTISQFAKLAPEDLISYEVSSDAGATWQPLLVLPGMNTEWSPLQIDLSSYVGQIIQLRITVDTRVPLPENTESIGYRIDELRIEAAAPALPTEEPTQSASATPTPEVTGTLELPTETQPTVTPDLSPTASSTSTVPPTWTATMSSVPTATPTATSSPFATATSSTVPSATKTETVAPTETLSSEPTNPPEE
;
A
#
# COMPACT_ATOMS: atom_id res chain seq x y z
N MET A 1 -8.41 10.35 -9.43
CA MET A 1 -8.21 10.16 -7.99
C MET A 1 -8.73 11.40 -7.27
N THR A 2 -8.98 11.33 -5.97
CA THR A 2 -9.48 12.47 -5.18
C THR A 2 -8.36 13.03 -4.30
N PHE A 3 -8.36 14.34 -4.07
CA PHE A 3 -7.46 15.03 -3.14
C PHE A 3 -8.30 15.78 -2.09
N PRO A 4 -7.85 15.86 -0.83
CA PRO A 4 -8.55 16.65 0.18
C PRO A 4 -8.40 18.14 -0.09
N GLY A 5 -9.43 18.92 0.25
CA GLY A 5 -9.30 20.37 0.44
C GLY A 5 -8.84 20.68 1.86
N ASP A 6 -9.40 21.73 2.47
CA ASP A 6 -9.24 22.09 3.89
C ASP A 6 -9.41 20.85 4.82
N SER A 7 -10.31 19.94 4.44
CA SER A 7 -10.58 18.65 5.09
C SER A 7 -10.70 17.51 4.08
N TRP A 8 -10.46 16.27 4.54
CA TRP A 8 -10.73 15.05 3.77
C TRP A 8 -12.23 14.87 3.48
N GLU A 9 -12.57 14.42 2.27
CA GLU A 9 -13.92 13.93 1.95
C GLU A 9 -14.10 12.52 2.55
N VAL A 10 -15.22 12.29 3.23
CA VAL A 10 -15.48 11.05 3.98
C VAL A 10 -16.34 10.09 3.18
N LYS A 11 -15.99 8.79 3.22
CA LYS A 11 -16.81 7.67 2.74
C LYS A 11 -16.85 6.56 3.76
N THR A 12 -17.92 5.77 3.78
CA THR A 12 -17.96 4.54 4.58
C THR A 12 -17.06 3.46 3.96
N PRO A 13 -16.57 2.46 4.75
CA PRO A 13 -15.81 1.32 4.21
C PRO A 13 -16.46 0.64 3.00
N ALA A 14 -17.79 0.44 3.05
CA ALA A 14 -18.53 -0.18 1.96
C ALA A 14 -18.47 0.62 0.64
N GLU A 15 -18.42 1.96 0.69
CA GLU A 15 -18.32 2.84 -0.49
C GLU A 15 -16.92 2.88 -1.12
N VAL A 16 -15.93 2.20 -0.51
CA VAL A 16 -14.57 2.01 -1.03
C VAL A 16 -14.16 0.53 -1.07
N ASN A 17 -15.12 -0.39 -1.02
CA ASN A 17 -14.91 -1.85 -1.02
C ASN A 17 -13.99 -2.32 0.12
N LEU A 18 -14.30 -1.93 1.36
CA LEU A 18 -13.66 -2.43 2.58
C LEU A 18 -14.68 -3.03 3.56
N ASP A 19 -14.30 -4.11 4.22
CA ASP A 19 -15.07 -4.80 5.26
C ASP A 19 -14.96 -4.07 6.60
N SER A 20 -16.06 -3.46 7.05
CA SER A 20 -16.11 -2.76 8.33
C SER A 20 -15.79 -3.65 9.54
N ALA A 21 -16.07 -4.96 9.52
CA ALA A 21 -15.77 -5.82 10.66
C ALA A 21 -14.26 -6.09 10.78
N ILE A 22 -13.59 -6.37 9.65
CA ILE A 22 -12.14 -6.60 9.61
C ILE A 22 -11.39 -5.28 9.92
N LEU A 23 -11.86 -4.13 9.42
CA LEU A 23 -11.32 -2.83 9.82
C LEU A 23 -11.51 -2.54 11.31
N ASN A 24 -12.65 -2.91 11.91
CA ASN A 24 -12.85 -2.74 13.35
C ASN A 24 -11.95 -3.66 14.18
N GLU A 25 -11.63 -4.86 13.71
CA GLU A 25 -10.62 -5.74 14.34
C GLU A 25 -9.22 -5.10 14.28
N PHE A 26 -8.81 -4.60 13.11
CA PHE A 26 -7.57 -3.85 12.95
C PHE A 26 -7.51 -2.63 13.89
N ILE A 27 -8.53 -1.78 13.89
CA ILE A 27 -8.62 -0.58 14.74
C ILE A 27 -8.59 -0.95 16.24
N ALA A 28 -9.25 -2.05 16.64
CA ALA A 28 -9.22 -2.53 18.02
C ALA A 28 -7.84 -3.07 18.45
N ASN A 29 -7.11 -3.72 17.53
CA ASN A 29 -5.76 -4.22 17.80
C ASN A 29 -4.73 -3.09 17.89
N ILE A 30 -4.82 -2.06 17.02
CA ILE A 30 -3.92 -0.90 17.04
C ILE A 30 -4.26 0.04 18.20
N GLY A 31 -5.55 0.33 18.44
CA GLY A 31 -6.00 1.30 19.43
C GLY A 31 -5.43 2.72 19.19
N GLY A 32 -5.41 3.54 20.24
CA GLY A 32 -4.89 4.91 20.16
C GLY A 32 -5.69 5.82 19.23
N THR A 33 -5.03 6.49 18.27
CA THR A 33 -5.69 7.36 17.29
C THR A 33 -5.08 7.26 15.89
N GLY A 34 -5.91 7.30 14.85
CA GLY A 34 -5.45 7.18 13.47
C GLY A 34 -6.53 7.45 12.42
N VAL A 35 -6.14 7.34 11.16
CA VAL A 35 -7.00 7.45 9.98
C VAL A 35 -6.64 6.38 8.94
N ILE A 36 -7.65 5.90 8.21
CA ILE A 36 -7.50 5.13 6.97
C ILE A 36 -7.96 6.00 5.81
N ILE A 37 -7.05 6.27 4.87
CA ILE A 37 -7.34 6.90 3.58
C ILE A 37 -7.34 5.81 2.50
N ARG A 38 -8.33 5.81 1.59
CA ARG A 38 -8.37 4.94 0.42
C ARG A 38 -8.98 5.65 -0.77
N ASN A 39 -8.36 5.54 -1.95
CA ASN A 39 -8.79 6.21 -3.19
C ASN A 39 -8.93 7.75 -3.07
N GLY A 40 -8.29 8.38 -2.07
CA GLY A 40 -8.37 9.82 -1.78
C GLY A 40 -9.47 10.24 -0.81
N TYR A 41 -10.16 9.27 -0.19
CA TYR A 41 -11.23 9.49 0.79
C TYR A 41 -10.78 9.05 2.18
N LEU A 42 -11.18 9.80 3.21
CA LEU A 42 -11.12 9.33 4.59
C LEU A 42 -12.21 8.27 4.80
N VAL A 43 -11.82 7.09 5.24
CA VAL A 43 -12.70 5.92 5.33
C VAL A 43 -13.08 5.61 6.79
N GLU A 44 -12.08 5.63 7.66
CA GLU A 44 -12.23 5.43 9.10
C GLU A 44 -11.29 6.39 9.83
N SER A 45 -11.73 6.86 10.99
CA SER A 45 -10.94 7.71 11.89
C SER A 45 -11.26 7.33 13.34
N TRP A 46 -10.23 7.06 14.14
CA TRP A 46 -10.39 6.58 15.51
C TRP A 46 -9.54 7.34 16.52
N GLY A 47 -9.89 7.21 17.80
CA GLY A 47 -9.37 8.05 18.87
C GLY A 47 -9.84 9.51 18.75
N SER A 48 -9.34 10.38 19.63
CA SER A 48 -9.73 11.80 19.69
C SER A 48 -9.01 12.71 18.68
N GLY A 49 -8.45 12.14 17.59
CA GLY A 49 -7.89 12.89 16.44
C GLY A 49 -6.74 13.84 16.75
N GLY A 50 -6.16 13.76 17.95
CA GLY A 50 -5.34 14.83 18.53
C GLY A 50 -4.02 15.09 17.79
N TYR A 51 -3.42 16.26 18.05
CA TYR A 51 -2.05 16.54 17.65
C TYR A 51 -1.08 15.64 18.43
N GLY A 52 0.08 15.33 17.85
CA GLY A 52 1.14 14.64 18.57
C GLY A 52 2.35 14.36 17.70
N GLU A 53 3.44 13.99 18.36
CA GLU A 53 4.77 13.80 17.77
C GLU A 53 4.81 12.57 16.85
N TRP A 54 5.59 12.62 15.76
CA TRP A 54 5.72 11.53 14.76
C TRP A 54 7.11 10.88 14.72
N ALA A 55 7.98 11.20 15.68
CA ALA A 55 9.19 10.45 15.99
C ALA A 55 10.10 10.21 14.76
N SER A 56 10.61 8.98 14.63
CA SER A 56 11.36 8.54 13.45
C SER A 56 10.49 8.40 12.18
N ALA A 57 9.16 8.30 12.28
CA ALA A 57 8.30 8.21 11.10
C ALA A 57 8.30 9.52 10.28
N ALA A 58 8.74 10.65 10.86
CA ALA A 58 8.96 11.91 10.14
C ALA A 58 10.12 11.87 9.11
N LYS A 59 10.97 10.83 9.09
CA LYS A 59 12.19 10.79 8.26
C LYS A 59 11.95 10.93 6.73
N PRO A 60 10.88 10.39 6.12
CA PRO A 60 10.51 10.66 4.72
C PRO A 60 10.17 12.12 4.40
N VAL A 61 9.82 12.96 5.39
CA VAL A 61 9.62 14.40 5.16
C VAL A 61 10.95 15.09 4.86
N TRP A 62 12.04 14.64 5.49
CA TRP A 62 13.39 15.13 5.18
C TRP A 62 13.82 14.70 3.77
N ALA A 63 13.48 13.46 3.35
CA ALA A 63 13.67 13.00 1.97
C ALA A 63 12.85 13.83 0.96
N SER A 64 11.59 14.14 1.30
CA SER A 64 10.72 15.01 0.49
C SER A 64 11.37 16.39 0.27
N LEU A 65 11.91 17.00 1.33
CA LEU A 65 12.60 18.29 1.24
C LEU A 65 13.94 18.23 0.50
N LEU A 66 14.64 17.09 0.49
CA LEU A 66 15.82 16.86 -0.35
C LEU A 66 15.43 16.76 -1.83
N PHE A 67 14.34 16.08 -2.16
CA PHE A 67 13.88 15.96 -3.55
C PHE A 67 13.35 17.30 -4.09
N ALA A 68 12.68 18.10 -3.26
CA ALA A 68 12.37 19.50 -3.57
C ALA A 68 13.65 20.33 -3.79
N ALA A 69 14.68 20.16 -2.96
CA ALA A 69 15.96 20.87 -3.14
C ALA A 69 16.70 20.49 -4.43
N ILE A 70 16.45 19.28 -4.97
CA ILE A 70 16.98 18.85 -6.26
C ILE A 70 16.20 19.48 -7.43
N GLU A 71 14.87 19.56 -7.33
CA GLU A 71 14.02 20.23 -8.33
C GLU A 71 14.28 21.76 -8.38
N ASP A 72 14.47 22.39 -7.20
CA ASP A 72 14.91 23.80 -7.08
C ASP A 72 16.36 24.03 -7.58
N GLY A 73 17.13 22.97 -7.83
CA GLY A 73 18.53 23.03 -8.25
C GLY A 73 19.50 23.51 -7.16
N LEU A 74 19.11 23.44 -5.89
CA LEU A 74 19.96 23.72 -4.72
C LEU A 74 20.90 22.54 -4.41
N VAL A 75 20.48 21.31 -4.76
CA VAL A 75 21.28 20.08 -4.74
C VAL A 75 21.28 19.49 -6.15
N LEU A 76 22.43 19.01 -6.65
CA LEU A 76 22.53 18.51 -8.03
C LEU A 76 21.94 17.10 -8.22
N HIS A 77 22.11 16.25 -7.21
CA HIS A 77 21.56 14.89 -7.12
C HIS A 77 21.82 14.33 -5.72
N VAL A 78 21.10 13.27 -5.34
CA VAL A 78 21.26 12.60 -4.02
C VAL A 78 22.70 12.14 -3.74
N ASP A 79 23.48 11.83 -4.78
CA ASP A 79 24.88 11.40 -4.65
C ASP A 79 25.91 12.54 -4.54
N GLN A 80 25.47 13.80 -4.41
CA GLN A 80 26.36 14.95 -4.20
C GLN A 80 26.96 14.90 -2.78
N SER A 81 28.23 15.30 -2.64
CA SER A 81 28.91 15.27 -1.33
C SER A 81 28.44 16.40 -0.41
N ILE A 82 28.33 16.10 0.89
CA ILE A 82 28.06 17.11 1.92
C ILE A 82 29.28 18.02 2.18
N ALA A 83 30.47 17.64 1.71
CA ALA A 83 31.68 18.47 1.77
C ALA A 83 31.54 19.79 0.98
N GLU A 84 30.64 19.83 -0.02
CA GLU A 84 30.35 21.01 -0.83
C GLU A 84 29.58 22.10 -0.06
N TYR A 85 29.13 21.82 1.18
CA TYR A 85 28.22 22.64 1.97
C TYR A 85 28.87 23.24 3.24
N ASP A 86 30.14 23.63 3.15
CA ASP A 86 30.95 24.32 4.18
C ASP A 86 31.13 23.55 5.51
N TRP A 87 31.21 22.22 5.49
CA TRP A 87 31.53 21.42 6.68
C TRP A 87 33.05 21.24 6.88
N GLU A 88 33.52 21.40 8.11
CA GLU A 88 34.90 21.09 8.53
C GLU A 88 35.06 19.57 8.76
N LEU A 89 34.91 18.79 7.68
CA LEU A 89 34.95 17.32 7.70
C LEU A 89 36.37 16.78 7.92
N THR A 90 36.47 15.54 8.38
CA THR A 90 37.71 14.75 8.24
C THR A 90 37.75 14.05 6.88
N ALA A 91 38.94 13.58 6.46
CA ALA A 91 39.13 12.88 5.19
C ALA A 91 38.36 11.54 5.06
N ALA A 92 37.82 10.97 6.15
CA ALA A 92 36.91 9.81 6.11
C ALA A 92 35.45 10.20 5.81
N ASP A 93 35.16 11.50 5.80
CA ASP A 93 33.81 12.06 5.66
C ASP A 93 33.61 12.86 4.38
N GLU A 94 34.69 13.22 3.67
CA GLU A 94 34.64 14.00 2.42
C GLU A 94 33.78 13.35 1.30
N ASP A 95 33.66 12.02 1.29
CA ASP A 95 32.83 11.24 0.34
C ASP A 95 31.41 10.91 0.85
N LYS A 96 30.97 11.46 2.01
CA LYS A 96 29.60 11.28 2.51
C LYS A 96 28.62 12.11 1.68
N SER A 97 27.57 11.47 1.14
CA SER A 97 26.54 12.10 0.30
C SER A 97 25.17 12.15 0.97
N PHE A 98 24.21 12.89 0.39
CA PHE A 98 22.82 12.86 0.86
C PHE A 98 22.21 11.44 0.79
N ARG A 99 22.50 10.66 -0.26
CA ARG A 99 22.11 9.24 -0.34
C ARG A 99 22.71 8.45 0.81
N HIS A 100 24.00 8.62 1.11
CA HIS A 100 24.68 7.91 2.19
C HIS A 100 24.04 8.19 3.57
N LEU A 101 23.69 9.45 3.85
CA LEU A 101 23.04 9.82 5.12
C LEU A 101 21.57 9.35 5.19
N ALA A 102 20.76 9.64 4.16
CA ALA A 102 19.32 9.34 4.15
C ALA A 102 18.99 7.83 4.16
N ASN A 103 19.93 6.99 3.72
CA ASN A 103 19.79 5.54 3.68
C ASN A 103 20.54 4.81 4.82
N MET A 104 21.02 5.54 5.84
CA MET A 104 21.65 4.94 7.04
C MET A 104 22.95 4.15 6.76
N ILE A 105 23.69 4.51 5.70
CA ILE A 105 24.93 3.86 5.25
C ILE A 105 26.15 4.81 5.22
N SER A 106 26.08 5.94 5.91
CA SER A 106 27.11 6.99 5.82
C SER A 106 28.41 6.71 6.57
N GLY A 107 28.36 5.86 7.60
CA GLY A 107 29.47 5.73 8.55
C GLY A 107 29.64 6.92 9.52
N TYR A 108 28.79 7.96 9.50
CA TYR A 108 28.98 9.10 10.42
C TYR A 108 28.83 8.70 11.89
N ALA A 109 29.78 9.08 12.76
CA ALA A 109 29.90 8.60 14.14
C ALA A 109 29.95 7.04 14.27
N ARG A 110 30.40 6.36 13.22
CA ARG A 110 30.76 4.94 13.13
C ARG A 110 32.17 4.82 12.55
N ALA A 111 32.74 3.62 12.53
CA ALA A 111 34.11 3.42 12.08
C ALA A 111 34.26 2.97 10.60
N GLU A 112 33.14 2.66 9.93
CA GLU A 112 33.12 2.19 8.55
C GLU A 112 33.00 3.34 7.52
N ASP A 113 33.55 3.14 6.32
CA ASP A 113 33.51 4.11 5.22
C ASP A 113 32.08 4.26 4.61
N PRO A 114 31.79 5.34 3.87
CA PRO A 114 30.45 5.57 3.32
C PRO A 114 30.07 4.49 2.29
N GLY A 115 28.99 3.77 2.58
CA GLY A 115 28.49 2.66 1.77
C GLY A 115 28.99 1.27 2.16
N ASP A 116 29.96 1.14 3.08
CA ASP A 116 30.56 -0.16 3.46
C ASP A 116 29.74 -0.94 4.49
N ALA A 117 28.97 -0.25 5.35
CA ALA A 117 28.12 -0.88 6.36
C ALA A 117 26.85 -0.05 6.65
N TRP A 118 25.81 -0.73 7.13
CA TRP A 118 24.54 -0.12 7.53
C TRP A 118 24.43 0.04 9.05
N ALA A 119 23.85 1.16 9.51
CA ALA A 119 23.56 1.44 10.91
C ALA A 119 22.38 2.39 11.08
N TYR A 120 21.30 2.00 11.75
CA TYR A 120 20.19 2.91 12.08
C TYR A 120 20.63 4.01 13.07
N ASN A 121 20.91 5.19 12.55
CA ASN A 121 21.83 6.16 13.14
C ASN A 121 21.25 7.59 13.14
N ASP A 122 20.84 8.08 14.30
CA ASP A 122 20.24 9.41 14.43
C ASP A 122 21.28 10.56 14.38
N TYR A 123 22.58 10.29 14.56
CA TYR A 123 23.63 11.29 14.33
C TYR A 123 23.80 11.55 12.82
N ALA A 124 23.76 10.52 11.98
CA ALA A 124 23.76 10.67 10.53
C ALA A 124 22.52 11.44 10.03
N ILE A 125 21.34 11.19 10.63
CA ILE A 125 20.13 11.96 10.33
C ILE A 125 20.21 13.41 10.86
N SER A 126 20.90 13.64 11.99
CA SER A 126 21.13 15.01 12.49
C SER A 126 22.07 15.80 11.56
N LEU A 127 23.13 15.18 11.06
CA LEU A 127 24.01 15.77 10.04
C LEU A 127 23.27 16.02 8.71
N TYR A 128 22.41 15.09 8.29
CA TYR A 128 21.55 15.26 7.11
C TYR A 128 20.62 16.46 7.23
N VAL A 129 19.85 16.53 8.31
CA VAL A 129 18.91 17.63 8.57
C VAL A 129 19.66 18.95 8.70
N LYS A 130 20.79 19.02 9.42
CA LYS A 130 21.56 20.26 9.51
C LYS A 130 22.21 20.69 8.19
N THR A 131 22.66 19.75 7.36
CA THR A 131 23.14 20.08 6.01
C THR A 131 22.01 20.63 5.14
N LEU A 132 20.87 19.95 5.10
CA LEU A 132 19.73 20.34 4.27
C LEU A 132 19.11 21.67 4.71
N PHE A 133 18.92 21.89 6.02
CA PHE A 133 18.32 23.11 6.54
C PHE A 133 19.34 24.26 6.61
N ASP A 134 20.40 24.10 7.41
CA ASP A 134 21.32 25.21 7.70
C ASP A 134 22.18 25.64 6.48
N ARG A 135 22.43 24.74 5.52
CA ARG A 135 23.39 24.95 4.42
C ARG A 135 22.80 24.94 3.01
N VAL A 136 21.89 24.03 2.69
CA VAL A 136 21.21 23.99 1.38
C VAL A 136 20.13 25.08 1.32
N TYR A 137 19.21 25.10 2.29
CA TYR A 137 18.13 26.10 2.34
C TYR A 137 18.49 27.40 3.06
N GLY A 138 19.52 27.41 3.91
CA GLY A 138 19.92 28.59 4.70
C GLY A 138 18.91 28.96 5.80
N VAL A 139 18.26 27.93 6.38
CA VAL A 139 17.18 27.99 7.38
C VAL A 139 17.70 27.43 8.70
N ASP A 140 17.53 28.14 9.81
CA ASP A 140 18.03 27.67 11.12
C ASP A 140 17.26 26.41 11.57
N SER A 141 17.93 25.24 11.59
CA SER A 141 17.33 23.98 12.04
C SER A 141 16.92 23.98 13.52
N THR A 142 17.16 25.07 14.27
CA THR A 142 16.83 25.26 15.68
C THR A 142 15.75 26.31 15.95
N ASP A 143 15.21 26.99 14.92
CA ASP A 143 13.96 27.77 15.03
C ASP A 143 12.78 27.02 14.40
N ALA A 144 11.79 26.67 15.24
CA ALA A 144 10.57 25.99 14.82
C ALA A 144 9.80 26.72 13.71
N ASN A 145 9.88 28.04 13.65
CA ASN A 145 9.16 28.84 12.67
C ASN A 145 9.88 28.87 11.32
N GLU A 146 11.21 28.93 11.28
CA GLU A 146 11.93 28.90 10.00
C GLU A 146 11.80 27.51 9.35
N VAL A 147 11.98 26.45 10.13
CA VAL A 147 11.69 25.05 9.71
C VAL A 147 10.26 24.89 9.20
N LYS A 148 9.26 25.41 9.95
CA LYS A 148 7.84 25.35 9.54
C LYS A 148 7.57 26.14 8.26
N ASN A 149 8.19 27.32 8.12
CA ASN A 149 8.02 28.16 6.93
C ASN A 149 8.62 27.49 5.68
N LEU A 150 9.74 26.78 5.82
CA LEU A 150 10.33 25.97 4.75
C LEU A 150 9.43 24.80 4.34
N ILE A 151 8.88 24.06 5.32
CA ILE A 151 7.93 22.97 5.04
C ILE A 151 6.69 23.53 4.32
N ASN A 152 6.15 24.68 4.78
CA ASN A 152 5.03 25.36 4.13
C ASN A 152 5.36 25.97 2.77
N SER A 153 6.61 26.32 2.46
CA SER A 153 6.98 26.80 1.12
C SER A 153 7.13 25.66 0.11
N GLN A 154 7.62 24.49 0.55
CA GLN A 154 7.85 23.33 -0.34
C GLN A 154 6.64 22.41 -0.46
N LEU A 155 5.95 22.13 0.65
CA LEU A 155 4.82 21.18 0.71
C LEU A 155 3.46 21.87 0.95
N GLY A 156 3.40 23.20 0.94
CA GLY A 156 2.23 23.97 1.35
C GLY A 156 0.93 23.72 0.56
N ALA A 157 1.00 23.15 -0.63
CA ALA A 157 -0.19 22.75 -1.40
C ALA A 157 -0.97 21.58 -0.76
N LEU A 158 -0.38 20.87 0.22
CA LEU A 158 -1.09 19.87 1.04
C LEU A 158 -2.05 20.50 2.06
N ASP A 159 -1.94 21.81 2.32
CA ASP A 159 -2.78 22.59 3.25
C ASP A 159 -2.90 21.98 4.67
N PHE A 160 -1.75 21.71 5.28
CA PHE A 160 -1.67 21.22 6.67
C PHE A 160 -2.45 22.11 7.64
N GLU A 161 -3.06 21.51 8.67
CA GLU A 161 -3.86 22.25 9.63
C GLU A 161 -3.06 23.38 10.31
N ASN A 162 -3.73 24.53 10.49
CA ASN A 162 -3.05 25.78 10.83
C ASN A 162 -2.53 25.80 12.28
N GLY A 163 -1.23 25.56 12.49
CA GLY A 163 -0.64 25.54 13.83
C GLY A 163 0.88 25.67 13.94
N SER A 164 1.41 25.06 15.00
CA SER A 164 2.85 24.90 15.27
C SER A 164 3.22 23.43 15.15
N PHE A 165 3.10 22.88 13.95
CA PHE A 165 3.36 21.46 13.68
C PHE A 165 4.86 21.07 13.72
N VAL A 166 5.73 22.01 14.09
CA VAL A 166 7.16 21.80 14.30
C VAL A 166 7.50 22.12 15.75
N GLN A 167 8.24 21.22 16.39
CA GLN A 167 8.90 21.44 17.68
C GLN A 167 10.41 21.28 17.52
N ILE A 168 11.19 21.90 18.42
CA ILE A 168 12.65 21.73 18.46
C ILE A 168 13.00 20.92 19.71
N ILE A 169 13.55 19.73 19.51
CA ILE A 169 13.92 18.79 20.58
C ILE A 169 15.38 18.40 20.35
N ASN A 170 16.18 18.40 21.42
CA ASN A 170 17.62 18.09 21.38
C ASN A 170 18.46 18.83 20.32
N GLY A 171 18.01 20.02 19.88
CA GLY A 171 18.73 20.85 18.90
C GLY A 171 18.40 20.54 17.43
N GLY A 172 17.31 19.82 17.14
CA GLY A 172 16.80 19.61 15.79
C GLY A 172 15.26 19.53 15.73
N PRO A 173 14.68 19.53 14.53
CA PRO A 173 13.24 19.56 14.35
C PRO A 173 12.56 18.20 14.54
N ARG A 174 11.37 18.23 15.16
CA ARG A 174 10.39 17.14 15.23
C ARG A 174 9.04 17.63 14.70
N LEU A 175 8.26 16.72 14.13
CA LEU A 175 6.94 17.00 13.56
C LEU A 175 5.84 16.60 14.53
N THR A 176 4.83 17.45 14.68
CA THR A 176 3.73 17.30 15.64
C THR A 176 2.40 17.67 14.98
N MET A 177 1.66 16.69 14.44
CA MET A 177 0.45 16.95 13.64
C MET A 177 -0.63 15.87 13.82
N THR A 178 -1.83 16.11 13.29
CA THR A 178 -2.92 15.12 13.33
C THR A 178 -2.60 13.92 12.42
N PRO A 179 -3.23 12.74 12.61
CA PRO A 179 -3.10 11.64 11.65
C PRO A 179 -3.64 12.00 10.26
N GLY A 180 -4.65 12.88 10.19
CA GLY A 180 -5.18 13.42 8.95
C GLY A 180 -4.16 14.23 8.15
N ASP A 181 -3.35 15.06 8.82
CA ASP A 181 -2.24 15.78 8.20
C ASP A 181 -1.09 14.86 7.79
N PHE A 182 -0.71 13.93 8.66
CA PHE A 182 0.40 13.02 8.34
C PHE A 182 0.06 12.13 7.14
N ALA A 183 -1.20 11.71 7.02
CA ALA A 183 -1.70 10.99 5.84
C ALA A 183 -1.67 11.82 4.53
N ARG A 184 -1.68 13.17 4.57
CA ARG A 184 -1.51 14.01 3.36
C ARG A 184 -0.10 13.83 2.77
N ILE A 185 0.92 13.65 3.62
CA ILE A 185 2.31 13.37 3.20
C ILE A 185 2.38 12.00 2.52
N GLY A 186 1.79 10.97 3.13
CA GLY A 186 1.68 9.64 2.51
C GLY A 186 0.95 9.71 1.17
N TRP A 187 -0.20 10.39 1.11
CA TRP A 187 -0.99 10.52 -0.11
C TRP A 187 -0.21 11.22 -1.24
N LEU A 188 0.61 12.22 -0.93
CA LEU A 188 1.53 12.84 -1.89
C LEU A 188 2.54 11.82 -2.46
N TRP A 189 3.12 10.96 -1.61
CA TRP A 189 4.07 9.93 -2.05
C TRP A 189 3.38 8.86 -2.91
N LEU A 190 2.21 8.37 -2.51
CA LEU A 190 1.44 7.38 -3.29
C LEU A 190 1.02 7.94 -4.66
N ASN A 191 0.75 9.25 -4.74
CA ASN A 191 0.49 9.96 -5.99
C ASN A 191 1.79 10.44 -6.69
N LYS A 192 2.95 9.85 -6.38
CA LYS A 192 4.26 10.10 -7.02
C LYS A 192 4.67 11.57 -7.06
N GLY A 193 4.34 12.33 -6.01
CA GLY A 193 4.67 13.75 -5.88
C GLY A 193 3.69 14.69 -6.58
N ASN A 194 2.62 14.18 -7.21
CA ASN A 194 1.56 14.99 -7.81
C ASN A 194 0.38 15.19 -6.84
N TRP A 195 -0.08 16.43 -6.73
CA TRP A 195 -1.20 16.84 -5.88
C TRP A 195 -2.18 17.71 -6.67
N ASP A 196 -3.40 17.21 -6.88
CA ASP A 196 -4.46 17.84 -7.71
C ASP A 196 -3.99 18.37 -9.09
N GLY A 197 -3.02 17.68 -9.72
CA GLY A 197 -2.46 18.05 -11.01
C GLY A 197 -1.26 18.99 -10.96
N GLN A 198 -0.81 19.40 -9.76
CA GLN A 198 0.48 20.06 -9.54
C GLN A 198 1.53 19.03 -9.12
N GLN A 199 2.61 18.90 -9.90
CA GLN A 199 3.82 18.20 -9.45
C GLN A 199 4.52 19.04 -8.37
N ILE A 200 4.67 18.49 -7.17
CA ILE A 200 5.38 19.11 -6.02
C ILE A 200 6.77 18.48 -5.85
N LEU A 201 6.87 17.15 -5.97
CA LEU A 201 8.12 16.40 -5.84
C LEU A 201 8.43 15.68 -7.15
N PRO A 202 9.71 15.56 -7.58
CA PRO A 202 10.08 14.90 -8.83
C PRO A 202 9.73 13.40 -8.80
N HIS A 203 8.88 12.98 -9.75
CA HIS A 203 8.29 11.64 -9.76
C HIS A 203 9.33 10.51 -9.89
N ASP A 204 10.38 10.68 -10.71
CA ASP A 204 11.46 9.68 -10.87
C ASP A 204 12.25 9.43 -9.57
N LEU A 205 12.38 10.45 -8.71
CA LEU A 205 13.02 10.28 -7.40
C LEU A 205 12.09 9.56 -6.42
N LEU A 206 10.76 9.77 -6.49
CA LEU A 206 9.82 8.99 -5.66
C LEU A 206 9.73 7.53 -6.13
N ASP A 207 9.66 7.28 -7.44
CA ASP A 207 9.68 5.92 -8.01
C ASP A 207 10.95 5.16 -7.63
N THR A 208 12.08 5.86 -7.50
CA THR A 208 13.32 5.28 -6.95
C THR A 208 13.24 5.11 -5.43
N ALA A 209 12.73 6.09 -4.70
CA ALA A 209 12.74 6.13 -3.23
C ALA A 209 11.65 5.27 -2.56
N MET A 210 10.64 4.84 -3.31
CA MET A 210 9.62 3.86 -2.92
C MET A 210 10.07 2.40 -3.14
N MET A 211 11.39 2.16 -3.21
CA MET A 211 12.00 0.83 -3.26
C MET A 211 13.19 0.75 -2.28
N PRO A 212 13.54 -0.45 -1.75
CA PRO A 212 14.71 -0.62 -0.88
C PRO A 212 16.00 -0.08 -1.52
N GLN A 213 16.71 0.78 -0.78
CA GLN A 213 17.94 1.42 -1.25
C GLN A 213 19.20 0.80 -0.64
N VAL A 214 19.08 0.12 0.51
CA VAL A 214 20.21 -0.53 1.18
C VAL A 214 20.39 -1.94 0.61
N PRO A 215 21.55 -2.29 0.02
CA PRO A 215 21.78 -3.61 -0.55
C PRO A 215 21.56 -4.75 0.46
N ASN A 216 20.87 -5.81 0.05
CA ASN A 216 20.44 -6.90 0.93
C ASN A 216 21.60 -7.72 1.56
N ASN A 217 22.79 -7.62 0.97
CA ASN A 217 24.02 -8.27 1.45
C ASN A 217 24.97 -7.32 2.18
N LEU A 218 24.57 -6.06 2.45
CA LEU A 218 25.42 -5.09 3.13
C LEU A 218 25.57 -5.46 4.62
N PRO A 219 26.79 -5.46 5.19
CA PRO A 219 26.99 -5.83 6.59
C PRO A 219 26.46 -4.77 7.54
N LEU A 220 26.15 -5.20 8.77
CA LEU A 220 25.85 -4.31 9.89
C LEU A 220 27.14 -3.69 10.43
N SER A 221 27.08 -2.42 10.84
CA SER A 221 28.21 -1.72 11.45
C SER A 221 28.64 -2.36 12.77
N THR A 222 29.95 -2.57 12.92
CA THR A 222 30.56 -3.31 14.04
C THR A 222 31.25 -2.41 15.07
N ALA A 223 31.62 -1.18 14.69
CA ALA A 223 32.29 -0.23 15.59
C ALA A 223 31.69 1.18 15.51
N GLY A 224 31.55 1.81 16.68
CA GLY A 224 31.14 3.21 16.81
C GLY A 224 32.35 4.14 16.87
N ASP A 225 32.15 5.39 16.45
CA ASP A 225 33.14 6.48 16.57
C ASP A 225 32.48 7.75 17.16
N VAL A 226 33.19 8.87 17.17
CA VAL A 226 32.76 10.12 17.81
C VAL A 226 32.00 11.07 16.87
N ASP A 227 30.98 11.74 17.41
CA ASP A 227 30.35 12.92 16.80
C ASP A 227 31.28 14.14 16.91
N TYR A 228 32.31 14.18 16.06
CA TYR A 228 33.35 15.22 16.13
C TYR A 228 32.88 16.59 15.62
N LEU A 229 31.83 16.64 14.78
CA LEU A 229 31.15 17.87 14.38
C LEU A 229 30.23 18.42 15.48
N ALA A 230 29.94 17.61 16.51
CA ALA A 230 28.98 17.90 17.58
C ALA A 230 27.58 18.27 17.05
N VAL A 231 27.10 17.57 16.00
CA VAL A 231 25.73 17.77 15.47
C VAL A 231 24.64 17.27 16.42
N GLY A 232 25.01 16.38 17.34
CA GLY A 232 24.10 15.77 18.32
C GLY A 232 23.17 14.73 17.71
N THR A 233 22.13 14.41 18.46
CA THR A 233 21.07 13.48 18.07
C THR A 233 19.71 14.08 18.44
N ILE A 234 18.74 14.02 17.53
CA ILE A 234 17.37 14.51 17.77
C ILE A 234 16.58 13.53 18.67
N GLY A 235 17.08 12.32 18.95
CA GLY A 235 16.49 11.41 19.94
C GLY A 235 17.07 9.99 20.00
N GLY A 236 17.61 9.46 18.91
CA GLY A 236 18.21 8.11 18.88
C GLY A 236 19.70 8.05 19.24
N THR A 237 20.34 6.91 18.96
CA THR A 237 21.80 6.71 19.09
C THR A 237 22.47 6.55 17.71
N SER A 238 23.79 6.28 17.66
CA SER A 238 24.48 5.97 16.41
C SER A 238 24.18 4.57 15.85
N TYR A 239 23.56 3.67 16.64
CA TYR A 239 23.12 2.36 16.18
C TYR A 239 22.05 1.76 17.10
N GLN A 240 20.86 1.45 16.54
CA GLN A 240 19.64 1.18 17.33
C GLN A 240 18.89 -0.12 16.95
N VAL A 241 19.09 -0.64 15.74
CA VAL A 241 18.32 -1.75 15.16
C VAL A 241 19.26 -2.58 14.29
N ASP A 242 19.12 -3.91 14.26
CA ASP A 242 19.96 -4.85 13.49
C ASP A 242 19.35 -5.28 12.12
N TYR A 243 18.30 -4.60 11.67
CA TYR A 243 17.53 -4.92 10.46
C TYR A 243 17.42 -3.68 9.57
N GLY A 244 17.70 -3.80 8.27
CA GLY A 244 17.76 -2.65 7.35
C GLY A 244 18.28 -2.97 5.94
N PRO A 245 19.37 -3.74 5.80
CA PRO A 245 19.78 -4.32 4.52
C PRO A 245 18.61 -5.03 3.83
N GLY A 246 18.37 -4.69 2.57
CA GLY A 246 17.28 -5.26 1.75
C GLY A 246 15.90 -4.64 1.98
N ILE A 247 15.70 -3.89 3.07
CA ILE A 247 14.36 -3.48 3.54
C ILE A 247 14.22 -2.00 3.93
N TYR A 248 15.25 -1.17 3.70
CA TYR A 248 15.25 0.25 4.09
C TYR A 248 15.59 1.19 2.93
N GLY A 249 15.02 2.41 2.94
CA GLY A 249 15.37 3.49 2.01
C GLY A 249 14.69 4.82 2.30
N TYR A 250 15.43 5.93 2.27
CA TYR A 250 14.94 7.32 2.43
C TYR A 250 13.96 7.60 3.60
N GLY A 251 14.08 6.85 4.70
CA GLY A 251 13.17 6.96 5.86
C GLY A 251 12.10 5.87 5.94
N TRP A 252 11.90 5.10 4.88
CA TRP A 252 10.90 4.03 4.76
C TRP A 252 11.47 2.63 5.03
N TRP A 253 10.60 1.77 5.53
CA TRP A 253 10.76 0.32 5.69
C TRP A 253 9.86 -0.41 4.68
N PHE A 254 10.38 -1.41 3.98
CA PHE A 254 9.69 -2.07 2.85
C PHE A 254 9.34 -3.52 3.15
N ASN A 255 8.26 -4.04 2.57
CA ASN A 255 7.90 -5.46 2.66
C ASN A 255 8.75 -6.36 1.74
N SER A 256 10.07 -6.20 1.82
CA SER A 256 11.08 -6.86 1.00
C SER A 256 11.76 -8.00 1.76
N LEU A 257 12.56 -8.82 1.05
CA LEU A 257 13.33 -9.93 1.61
C LEU A 257 14.36 -9.45 2.65
N VAL A 258 14.35 -10.08 3.83
CA VAL A 258 15.18 -9.70 4.97
C VAL A 258 16.51 -10.46 4.95
N GLY A 259 17.61 -9.79 4.57
CA GLY A 259 18.93 -10.40 4.50
C GLY A 259 18.94 -11.63 3.59
N THR A 260 19.71 -12.67 3.95
CA THR A 260 19.73 -13.94 3.22
C THR A 260 18.58 -14.90 3.61
N THR A 261 17.45 -14.40 4.13
CA THR A 261 16.27 -15.23 4.40
C THR A 261 15.34 -15.28 3.19
N ALA A 262 14.43 -16.26 3.17
CA ALA A 262 13.43 -16.42 2.10
C ALA A 262 12.08 -15.74 2.43
N ASN A 263 12.04 -14.91 3.48
CA ASN A 263 10.82 -14.29 3.99
C ASN A 263 10.84 -12.78 3.72
N LEU A 264 9.68 -12.22 3.37
CA LEU A 264 9.45 -10.78 3.36
C LEU A 264 9.41 -10.24 4.80
N THR A 265 9.54 -8.93 4.96
CA THR A 265 9.52 -8.26 6.28
C THR A 265 8.23 -8.56 7.06
N TRP A 266 7.08 -8.55 6.38
CA TRP A 266 5.76 -8.91 6.87
C TRP A 266 5.11 -9.93 5.90
N PRO A 267 5.38 -11.25 6.08
CA PRO A 267 5.04 -12.29 5.11
C PRO A 267 3.56 -12.42 4.71
N ASP A 268 2.63 -11.96 5.54
CA ASP A 268 1.18 -12.05 5.26
C ASP A 268 0.56 -10.69 4.83
N ALA A 269 1.38 -9.65 4.71
CA ALA A 269 0.97 -8.33 4.22
C ALA A 269 1.31 -8.16 2.72
N PRO A 270 0.69 -7.19 2.00
CA PRO A 270 0.97 -6.95 0.58
C PRO A 270 2.45 -6.73 0.29
N GLU A 271 2.98 -7.32 -0.79
CA GLU A 271 4.42 -7.26 -1.12
C GLU A 271 4.91 -5.83 -1.42
N ASP A 272 4.02 -4.96 -1.90
CA ASP A 272 4.28 -3.55 -2.19
C ASP A 272 4.08 -2.61 -0.98
N LEU A 273 3.77 -3.17 0.20
CA LEU A 273 3.62 -2.39 1.43
C LEU A 273 4.96 -1.78 1.87
N PHE A 274 4.91 -0.50 2.22
CA PHE A 274 6.02 0.17 2.91
C PHE A 274 5.51 1.07 4.02
N MET A 275 6.34 1.38 5.02
CA MET A 275 5.93 2.21 6.16
C MET A 275 7.06 3.06 6.73
N ALA A 276 6.69 4.15 7.39
CA ALA A 276 7.56 4.90 8.27
C ALA A 276 7.19 4.58 9.72
N SER A 277 8.16 4.18 10.56
CA SER A 277 7.93 3.80 11.97
C SER A 277 8.68 4.73 12.94
N GLY A 278 8.03 5.02 14.07
CA GLY A 278 8.42 5.96 15.11
C GLY A 278 9.17 5.35 16.30
N HIS A 279 8.85 5.80 17.51
CA HIS A 279 9.41 5.27 18.75
C HIS A 279 8.61 4.03 19.18
N TRP A 280 9.31 2.89 19.35
CA TRP A 280 8.71 1.63 19.83
C TRP A 280 7.50 1.15 19.02
N ASP A 281 7.54 1.35 17.69
CA ASP A 281 6.48 0.95 16.75
C ASP A 281 5.11 1.55 17.06
N ARG A 282 5.07 2.83 17.47
CA ARG A 282 3.84 3.54 17.86
C ARG A 282 3.33 4.48 16.79
N GLU A 283 4.15 5.46 16.39
CA GLU A 283 3.84 6.41 15.32
C GLU A 283 4.15 5.72 13.98
N ILE A 284 3.14 5.25 13.25
CA ILE A 284 3.35 4.59 11.95
C ILE A 284 2.48 5.20 10.86
N MET A 285 3.08 5.40 9.70
CA MET A 285 2.39 5.64 8.42
C MET A 285 2.65 4.48 7.48
N VAL A 286 1.62 3.71 7.16
CA VAL A 286 1.62 2.58 6.22
C VAL A 286 1.12 3.04 4.86
N MET A 287 1.81 2.58 3.82
CA MET A 287 1.59 2.88 2.41
C MET A 287 1.36 1.57 1.67
N ILE A 288 0.25 1.46 0.93
CA ILE A 288 -0.04 0.28 0.10
C ILE A 288 -0.55 0.74 -1.28
N PRO A 289 0.35 0.93 -2.26
CA PRO A 289 0.01 1.37 -3.62
C PRO A 289 -1.08 0.52 -4.31
N SER A 290 -0.96 -0.81 -4.26
CA SER A 290 -1.87 -1.80 -4.85
C SER A 290 -3.30 -1.71 -4.29
N LEU A 291 -3.44 -1.29 -3.03
CA LEU A 291 -4.72 -1.08 -2.37
C LEU A 291 -5.16 0.40 -2.39
N ASN A 292 -4.39 1.27 -3.04
CA ASN A 292 -4.55 2.72 -3.10
C ASN A 292 -4.82 3.33 -1.71
N MET A 293 -4.05 2.88 -0.71
CA MET A 293 -4.34 3.05 0.72
C MET A 293 -3.18 3.69 1.47
N VAL A 294 -3.53 4.58 2.42
CA VAL A 294 -2.62 5.15 3.42
C VAL A 294 -3.26 4.99 4.79
N VAL A 295 -2.52 4.44 5.76
CA VAL A 295 -2.96 4.37 7.16
C VAL A 295 -1.96 5.14 8.01
N ALA A 296 -2.38 6.22 8.66
CA ALA A 296 -1.54 6.97 9.59
C ALA A 296 -2.13 6.83 11.00
N ALA A 297 -1.38 6.27 11.94
CA ALA A 297 -1.87 6.08 13.31
C ALA A 297 -0.75 6.11 14.37
N ARG A 298 -1.17 6.44 15.59
CA ARG A 298 -0.40 6.37 16.83
C ARG A 298 -1.11 5.40 17.77
N GLY A 299 -0.55 4.20 17.93
CA GLY A 299 -1.17 3.08 18.63
C GLY A 299 -0.17 1.98 18.99
N GLY A 300 -0.65 0.80 19.36
CA GLY A 300 0.17 -0.38 19.64
C GLY A 300 0.22 -1.33 18.44
N TRP A 301 1.06 -1.05 17.45
CA TRP A 301 1.13 -1.88 16.23
C TRP A 301 1.69 -3.29 16.47
N GLY A 302 2.45 -3.47 17.54
CA GLY A 302 3.20 -4.70 17.84
C GLY A 302 4.68 -4.56 17.48
N ALA A 303 5.50 -5.49 17.96
CA ALA A 303 6.95 -5.39 17.76
C ALA A 303 7.35 -5.64 16.29
N PHE A 304 8.18 -4.76 15.73
CA PHE A 304 8.84 -4.97 14.45
C PHE A 304 9.78 -6.19 14.51
N GLN A 305 9.36 -7.29 13.89
CA GLN A 305 10.09 -8.56 13.84
C GLN A 305 10.11 -9.08 12.40
N PRO A 306 11.04 -8.60 11.56
CA PRO A 306 11.10 -8.92 10.14
C PRO A 306 11.14 -10.43 9.86
N GLY A 307 10.31 -10.90 8.93
CA GLY A 307 10.24 -12.32 8.56
C GLY A 307 9.41 -13.21 9.49
N ASN A 308 8.87 -12.68 10.60
CA ASN A 308 8.05 -13.43 11.54
C ASN A 308 6.55 -13.27 11.25
N ALA A 309 5.94 -14.27 10.60
CA ALA A 309 4.49 -14.31 10.34
C ALA A 309 3.65 -14.25 11.64
N GLN A 310 4.16 -14.74 12.77
CA GLN A 310 3.48 -14.71 14.06
C GLN A 310 3.69 -13.41 14.85
N ALA A 311 4.38 -12.40 14.29
CA ALA A 311 4.51 -11.09 14.92
C ALA A 311 3.20 -10.30 14.83
N SER A 312 2.81 -9.63 15.92
CA SER A 312 1.56 -8.86 15.98
C SER A 312 1.48 -7.74 14.92
N MET A 313 2.62 -7.13 14.58
CA MET A 313 2.68 -6.16 13.48
C MET A 313 2.32 -6.82 12.13
N ASN A 314 2.86 -8.00 11.81
CA ASN A 314 2.51 -8.72 10.57
C ASN A 314 1.01 -9.08 10.53
N THR A 315 0.47 -9.63 11.63
CA THR A 315 -0.95 -10.00 11.68
C THR A 315 -1.89 -8.78 11.64
N ASN A 316 -1.45 -7.62 12.13
CA ASN A 316 -2.22 -6.38 12.00
C ASN A 316 -2.19 -5.83 10.57
N LEU A 317 -1.03 -5.87 9.89
CA LEU A 317 -0.93 -5.40 8.50
C LEU A 317 -1.69 -6.30 7.52
N SER A 318 -1.75 -7.62 7.77
CA SER A 318 -2.52 -8.54 6.92
C SER A 318 -4.04 -8.33 7.02
N LEU A 319 -4.56 -7.74 8.11
CA LEU A 319 -5.97 -7.35 8.21
C LEU A 319 -6.32 -6.23 7.22
N LEU A 320 -5.39 -5.33 6.88
CA LEU A 320 -5.62 -4.27 5.88
C LEU A 320 -5.83 -4.84 4.48
N ALA A 321 -5.16 -5.95 4.15
CA ALA A 321 -5.38 -6.68 2.90
C ALA A 321 -6.67 -7.50 2.95
N GLN A 322 -6.91 -8.25 4.04
CA GLN A 322 -8.12 -9.06 4.23
C GLN A 322 -9.41 -8.22 4.26
N ALA A 323 -9.34 -6.96 4.69
CA ALA A 323 -10.45 -6.02 4.65
C ALA A 323 -10.90 -5.68 3.22
N VAL A 324 -10.09 -5.92 2.19
CA VAL A 324 -10.47 -5.60 0.80
C VAL A 324 -11.49 -6.61 0.27
N GLN A 325 -12.75 -6.17 0.21
CA GLN A 325 -13.80 -6.93 -0.42
C GLN A 325 -13.72 -6.78 -1.95
N ALA A 326 -14.04 -7.85 -2.68
CA ALA A 326 -14.38 -7.74 -4.10
C ALA A 326 -15.60 -6.81 -4.26
N PRO A 327 -15.64 -5.92 -5.27
CA PRO A 327 -16.68 -4.90 -5.39
C PRO A 327 -18.08 -5.53 -5.46
N PRO A 328 -19.05 -5.06 -4.63
CA PRO A 328 -20.41 -5.61 -4.67
C PRO A 328 -21.08 -5.42 -6.03
N LEU A 329 -21.48 -6.53 -6.66
CA LEU A 329 -22.20 -6.56 -7.93
C LEU A 329 -23.54 -5.81 -7.80
N THR A 330 -23.52 -4.53 -8.14
CA THR A 330 -24.64 -3.60 -7.96
C THR A 330 -25.00 -2.96 -9.31
N GLU A 331 -26.23 -3.18 -9.76
CA GLU A 331 -26.72 -2.63 -11.03
C GLU A 331 -26.73 -1.10 -10.98
N THR A 332 -25.83 -0.46 -11.73
CA THR A 332 -25.80 1.00 -11.88
C THR A 332 -26.64 1.47 -13.08
N PRO A 333 -27.32 2.64 -13.01
CA PRO A 333 -28.27 3.03 -14.06
C PRO A 333 -27.60 3.49 -15.36
N ASN A 334 -28.16 3.05 -16.48
CA ASN A 334 -27.73 3.37 -17.86
C ASN A 334 -27.21 4.82 -18.07
N PRO A 335 -25.94 5.01 -18.45
CA PRO A 335 -25.47 6.28 -19.02
C PRO A 335 -26.02 6.45 -20.46
N THR A 336 -26.50 7.65 -20.78
CA THR A 336 -27.36 7.86 -21.97
C THR A 336 -26.58 8.00 -23.29
N SER A 337 -26.27 6.86 -23.91
CA SER A 337 -26.10 6.67 -25.37
C SER A 337 -25.14 7.60 -26.13
N ALA A 338 -23.90 7.16 -26.26
CA ALA A 338 -23.24 7.10 -27.57
C ALA A 338 -23.11 5.62 -27.98
N PRO A 339 -23.05 5.26 -29.28
CA PRO A 339 -23.19 3.87 -29.71
C PRO A 339 -21.87 3.09 -29.63
N THR A 340 -21.54 2.56 -28.45
CA THR A 340 -20.51 1.51 -28.30
C THR A 340 -20.97 0.22 -28.98
N ALA A 341 -20.04 -0.54 -29.56
CA ALA A 341 -20.28 -1.96 -29.85
C ALA A 341 -20.42 -2.74 -28.53
N THR A 342 -21.06 -3.90 -28.56
CA THR A 342 -21.09 -4.79 -27.39
C THR A 342 -19.76 -5.54 -27.33
N PRO A 343 -18.97 -5.47 -26.23
CA PRO A 343 -17.78 -6.28 -26.09
C PRO A 343 -18.15 -7.78 -26.01
N PRO A 344 -17.27 -8.70 -26.46
CA PRO A 344 -17.52 -10.13 -26.37
C PRO A 344 -17.65 -10.64 -24.93
N SER A 345 -18.49 -11.66 -24.72
CA SER A 345 -18.62 -12.33 -23.43
C SER A 345 -17.58 -13.46 -23.31
N GLY A 346 -16.38 -13.12 -22.83
CA GLY A 346 -15.26 -14.06 -22.68
C GLY A 346 -14.39 -13.80 -21.45
N CYS A 347 -13.49 -12.81 -21.53
CA CYS A 347 -12.22 -12.79 -20.79
C CYS A 347 -12.25 -12.19 -19.37
N ALA A 348 -13.42 -11.83 -18.83
CA ALA A 348 -13.51 -11.10 -17.56
C ALA A 348 -13.05 -11.96 -16.36
N GLY A 349 -11.79 -11.78 -15.93
CA GLY A 349 -11.16 -12.50 -14.83
C GLY A 349 -10.25 -13.67 -15.22
N SER A 350 -9.96 -13.90 -16.51
CA SER A 350 -8.75 -14.63 -16.94
C SER A 350 -7.55 -13.70 -16.86
N ILE A 351 -6.36 -14.21 -16.52
CA ILE A 351 -5.12 -13.42 -16.53
C ILE A 351 -4.03 -14.10 -17.35
N ASP A 352 -3.29 -13.31 -18.12
CA ASP A 352 -2.05 -13.73 -18.74
C ASP A 352 -0.95 -13.85 -17.71
N THR A 353 -0.16 -14.91 -17.84
CA THR A 353 0.85 -15.27 -16.85
C THR A 353 2.19 -15.62 -17.47
N ILE A 354 3.25 -15.35 -16.72
CA ILE A 354 4.63 -15.47 -17.19
C ILE A 354 5.13 -16.92 -17.32
N GLY A 355 5.94 -17.14 -18.35
CA GLY A 355 6.61 -18.41 -18.63
C GLY A 355 7.97 -18.21 -19.28
N ILE A 356 8.78 -19.26 -19.29
CA ILE A 356 10.14 -19.24 -19.86
C ILE A 356 10.28 -20.35 -20.89
N TYR A 357 10.89 -20.03 -22.04
CA TYR A 357 11.41 -21.01 -22.99
C TYR A 357 12.94 -20.98 -23.00
N ARG A 358 13.57 -22.08 -22.54
CA ARG A 358 15.03 -22.24 -22.60
C ARG A 358 15.46 -22.87 -23.91
N SER A 359 15.98 -22.05 -24.81
CA SER A 359 16.43 -22.48 -26.15
C SER A 359 17.61 -23.47 -26.17
N SER A 360 18.36 -23.61 -25.07
CA SER A 360 19.53 -24.51 -24.99
C SER A 360 19.17 -25.98 -24.74
N ASP A 361 18.05 -26.26 -24.07
CA ASP A 361 17.55 -27.61 -23.77
C ASP A 361 16.06 -27.81 -24.15
N PHE A 362 15.48 -26.85 -24.88
CA PHE A 362 14.10 -26.83 -25.39
C PHE A 362 13.03 -27.12 -24.32
N SER A 363 13.33 -26.74 -23.07
CA SER A 363 12.42 -26.84 -21.94
C SER A 363 11.56 -25.58 -21.81
N TRP A 364 10.30 -25.78 -21.44
CA TRP A 364 9.35 -24.74 -21.08
C TRP A 364 9.12 -24.79 -19.56
N TYR A 365 8.99 -23.61 -18.96
CA TYR A 365 8.74 -23.39 -17.53
C TYR A 365 7.59 -22.39 -17.40
N LEU A 366 6.35 -22.89 -17.44
CA LEU A 366 5.15 -22.05 -17.37
C LEU A 366 4.74 -21.86 -15.90
N ARG A 367 4.28 -20.66 -15.55
CA ARG A 367 3.85 -20.33 -14.18
C ARG A 367 2.54 -19.57 -14.23
N ASN A 368 1.61 -19.95 -13.38
CA ASN A 368 0.22 -19.48 -13.39
C ASN A 368 0.03 -18.22 -12.51
N MET A 369 1.10 -17.46 -12.26
CA MET A 369 1.12 -16.27 -11.39
C MET A 369 2.27 -15.33 -11.77
N ASN A 370 1.98 -14.04 -11.87
CA ASN A 370 2.94 -12.97 -12.17
C ASN A 370 3.74 -12.55 -10.94
N SER A 371 4.60 -13.45 -10.47
CA SER A 371 5.47 -13.27 -9.29
C SER A 371 6.66 -14.24 -9.32
N ALA A 372 7.63 -14.05 -8.42
CA ALA A 372 8.81 -14.92 -8.34
C ALA A 372 8.51 -16.33 -7.81
N GLY A 373 9.34 -17.31 -8.19
CA GLY A 373 9.31 -18.67 -7.62
C GLY A 373 9.48 -19.79 -8.65
N TYR A 374 8.94 -20.97 -8.33
CA TYR A 374 8.99 -22.14 -9.20
C TYR A 374 7.92 -22.11 -10.30
N ALA A 375 8.19 -22.82 -11.40
CA ALA A 375 7.22 -23.10 -12.45
C ALA A 375 6.10 -24.03 -11.95
N ASN A 376 4.90 -23.86 -12.48
CA ASN A 376 3.77 -24.78 -12.29
C ASN A 376 3.86 -25.98 -13.25
N SER A 377 4.31 -25.75 -14.48
CA SER A 377 4.45 -26.77 -15.53
C SER A 377 5.86 -26.74 -16.12
N VAL A 378 6.53 -27.90 -16.15
CA VAL A 378 7.87 -28.05 -16.74
C VAL A 378 7.88 -29.24 -17.69
N PHE A 379 8.21 -29.01 -18.96
CA PHE A 379 8.25 -30.04 -20.00
C PHE A 379 9.12 -29.61 -21.19
N ASN A 380 9.50 -30.56 -22.05
CA ASN A 380 10.36 -30.29 -23.21
C ASN A 380 9.56 -30.35 -24.51
N TYR A 381 9.60 -29.29 -25.31
CA TYR A 381 8.93 -29.22 -26.61
C TYR A 381 9.69 -28.30 -27.59
N GLY A 382 9.97 -28.83 -28.78
CA GLY A 382 10.85 -28.22 -29.78
C GLY A 382 12.22 -28.88 -29.88
N LEU A 383 13.15 -28.20 -30.55
CA LEU A 383 14.55 -28.56 -30.77
C LEU A 383 15.42 -27.29 -30.70
N PRO A 384 16.75 -27.41 -30.54
CA PRO A 384 17.64 -26.26 -30.61
C PRO A 384 17.49 -25.49 -31.93
N SER A 385 17.49 -24.15 -31.86
CA SER A 385 17.19 -23.19 -32.93
C SER A 385 15.74 -23.07 -33.42
N ASP A 386 14.78 -23.75 -32.77
CA ASP A 386 13.37 -23.42 -32.94
C ASP A 386 13.01 -22.12 -32.20
N VAL A 387 12.04 -21.37 -32.72
CA VAL A 387 11.54 -20.12 -32.12
C VAL A 387 10.18 -20.39 -31.48
N SER A 388 10.00 -20.06 -30.20
CA SER A 388 8.72 -20.19 -29.50
C SER A 388 7.66 -19.18 -29.99
N VAL A 389 6.40 -19.61 -29.96
CA VAL A 389 5.19 -18.80 -30.14
C VAL A 389 4.09 -19.37 -29.24
N VAL A 390 3.09 -18.60 -28.87
CA VAL A 390 2.02 -18.94 -27.91
C VAL A 390 0.68 -18.42 -28.46
N GLY A 391 -0.44 -18.98 -28.01
CA GLY A 391 -1.80 -18.65 -28.44
C GLY A 391 -2.80 -19.76 -28.07
N ASP A 392 -4.10 -19.45 -27.98
CA ASP A 392 -5.18 -20.43 -28.02
C ASP A 392 -5.48 -20.85 -29.47
N TRP A 393 -4.76 -21.86 -29.96
CA TRP A 393 -4.93 -22.38 -31.32
C TRP A 393 -6.28 -23.09 -31.57
N ASN A 394 -7.14 -23.22 -30.56
CA ASN A 394 -8.27 -24.16 -30.56
C ASN A 394 -9.63 -23.58 -30.15
N GLY A 395 -9.67 -22.46 -29.43
CA GLY A 395 -10.89 -21.76 -29.02
C GLY A 395 -11.51 -22.29 -27.74
N ASP A 396 -10.70 -22.72 -26.76
CA ASP A 396 -11.14 -23.10 -25.40
C ASP A 396 -10.84 -22.04 -24.33
N GLY A 397 -10.16 -20.95 -24.71
CA GLY A 397 -9.81 -19.80 -23.87
C GLY A 397 -8.46 -19.91 -23.18
N TYR A 398 -7.58 -20.83 -23.59
CA TYR A 398 -6.29 -21.06 -22.91
C TYR A 398 -5.07 -21.15 -23.86
N ASP A 399 -4.00 -20.50 -23.45
CA ASP A 399 -2.75 -20.45 -24.21
C ASP A 399 -1.98 -21.76 -24.17
N THR A 400 -1.57 -22.19 -25.37
CA THR A 400 -0.85 -23.46 -25.54
C THR A 400 0.39 -23.30 -26.42
N VAL A 401 1.43 -24.09 -26.13
CA VAL A 401 2.76 -23.85 -26.72
C VAL A 401 2.87 -24.16 -28.22
N GLY A 402 3.52 -23.26 -28.95
CA GLY A 402 3.93 -23.43 -30.33
C GLY A 402 5.44 -23.27 -30.52
N ILE A 403 5.99 -23.93 -31.53
CA ILE A 403 7.35 -23.66 -32.03
C ILE A 403 7.36 -23.49 -33.54
N ARG A 404 8.33 -22.74 -34.04
CA ARG A 404 8.59 -22.53 -35.47
C ARG A 404 10.01 -22.95 -35.83
N ARG A 405 10.13 -23.75 -36.89
CA ARG A 405 11.39 -24.26 -37.46
C ARG A 405 11.48 -23.88 -38.92
N GLY A 406 12.32 -22.89 -39.23
CA GLY A 406 12.38 -22.31 -40.58
C GLY A 406 11.07 -21.60 -40.93
N ASP A 407 10.37 -22.06 -41.97
CA ASP A 407 9.04 -21.58 -42.36
C ASP A 407 7.89 -22.39 -41.75
N THR A 408 8.17 -23.48 -41.03
CA THR A 408 7.16 -24.45 -40.59
C THR A 408 6.84 -24.29 -39.10
N PHE A 409 5.56 -24.11 -38.80
CA PHE A 409 4.99 -24.05 -37.46
C PHE A 409 4.56 -25.44 -36.99
N TYR A 410 4.68 -25.66 -35.68
CA TYR A 410 4.34 -26.87 -34.96
C TYR A 410 3.64 -26.45 -33.65
N LEU A 411 2.32 -26.48 -33.62
CA LEU A 411 1.51 -25.97 -32.51
C LEU A 411 0.92 -27.16 -31.73
N LYS A 412 0.80 -27.01 -30.41
CA LYS A 412 0.13 -27.98 -29.54
C LYS A 412 -1.14 -27.38 -28.96
N ASN A 413 -2.16 -28.21 -28.75
CA ASN A 413 -3.37 -27.83 -28.02
C ASN A 413 -3.30 -28.27 -26.55
N ASP A 414 -2.09 -28.44 -26.01
CA ASP A 414 -1.83 -28.73 -24.60
C ASP A 414 -0.42 -28.30 -24.20
N ASN A 415 -0.24 -27.98 -22.91
CA ASN A 415 1.03 -27.57 -22.33
C ASN A 415 1.84 -28.77 -21.80
N SER A 416 2.22 -29.69 -22.70
CA SER A 416 3.04 -30.87 -22.38
C SER A 416 4.04 -31.26 -23.47
N SER A 417 4.90 -32.24 -23.18
CA SER A 417 5.88 -32.78 -24.13
C SER A 417 5.26 -33.78 -25.11
N GLY A 418 5.58 -33.66 -26.40
CA GLY A 418 5.13 -34.65 -27.38
C GLY A 418 5.26 -34.21 -28.83
N SER A 419 4.34 -34.74 -29.65
CA SER A 419 4.13 -34.28 -31.03
C SER A 419 3.27 -33.02 -31.06
N ALA A 420 3.39 -32.27 -32.14
CA ALA A 420 2.49 -31.18 -32.49
C ALA A 420 1.12 -31.72 -32.94
N ASP A 421 0.07 -30.98 -32.61
CA ASP A 421 -1.31 -31.24 -33.01
C ASP A 421 -1.61 -30.60 -34.37
N LEU A 422 -1.04 -29.42 -34.62
CA LEU A 422 -1.05 -28.73 -35.91
C LEU A 422 0.36 -28.59 -36.47
N THR A 423 0.53 -28.75 -37.79
CA THR A 423 1.82 -28.53 -38.47
C THR A 423 1.62 -28.00 -39.89
N PHE A 424 2.17 -26.82 -40.19
CA PHE A 424 2.01 -26.16 -41.50
C PHE A 424 3.13 -25.14 -41.79
N ALA A 425 3.37 -24.87 -43.07
CA ALA A 425 4.34 -23.85 -43.50
C ALA A 425 3.67 -22.50 -43.76
N PHE A 426 4.27 -21.42 -43.24
CA PHE A 426 3.84 -20.04 -43.42
C PHE A 426 4.99 -19.01 -43.24
N GLY A 427 4.93 -17.93 -44.03
CA GLY A 427 5.99 -16.92 -44.10
C GLY A 427 7.26 -17.39 -44.82
N ALA A 428 8.35 -16.65 -44.63
CA ALA A 428 9.71 -17.03 -45.01
C ALA A 428 10.55 -17.32 -43.76
N PRO A 429 11.66 -18.09 -43.85
CA PRO A 429 12.47 -18.48 -42.68
C PRO A 429 13.14 -17.34 -41.90
N SER A 430 13.14 -16.12 -42.43
CA SER A 430 13.69 -14.90 -41.79
C SER A 430 12.63 -13.99 -41.18
N ASP A 431 11.34 -14.35 -41.29
CA ASP A 431 10.24 -13.58 -40.72
C ASP A 431 10.04 -14.00 -39.25
N ILE A 432 9.67 -13.06 -38.37
CA ILE A 432 9.42 -13.30 -36.94
C ILE A 432 7.98 -13.81 -36.78
N PRO A 433 7.73 -14.90 -36.02
CA PRO A 433 6.37 -15.35 -35.72
C PRO A 433 5.63 -14.42 -34.76
N ILE A 434 4.32 -14.32 -34.90
CA ILE A 434 3.41 -13.64 -33.98
C ILE A 434 2.06 -14.37 -33.98
N ALA A 435 1.30 -14.26 -32.90
CA ALA A 435 -0.06 -14.79 -32.76
C ALA A 435 -1.05 -13.65 -32.45
N GLY A 436 -2.33 -13.99 -32.32
CA GLY A 436 -3.45 -13.08 -32.15
C GLY A 436 -4.70 -13.57 -32.87
N ASP A 437 -5.89 -13.29 -32.33
CA ASP A 437 -7.15 -13.33 -33.06
C ASP A 437 -7.34 -12.04 -33.88
N TRP A 438 -6.80 -12.04 -35.10
CA TRP A 438 -6.91 -10.92 -36.04
C TRP A 438 -8.33 -10.60 -36.53
N ASN A 439 -9.38 -11.28 -36.05
CA ASN A 439 -10.74 -11.14 -36.57
C ASN A 439 -11.93 -11.32 -35.59
N GLY A 440 -11.71 -11.55 -34.31
CA GLY A 440 -12.78 -11.67 -33.31
C GLY A 440 -13.67 -12.90 -33.51
N ASP A 441 -13.07 -14.08 -33.74
CA ASP A 441 -13.77 -15.38 -33.65
C ASP A 441 -13.36 -16.25 -32.45
N GLY A 442 -12.46 -15.76 -31.58
CA GLY A 442 -12.02 -16.39 -30.35
C GLY A 442 -10.95 -17.46 -30.54
N ILE A 443 -10.12 -17.37 -31.58
CA ILE A 443 -9.06 -18.35 -31.90
C ILE A 443 -7.78 -17.64 -32.34
N ASP A 444 -6.68 -17.89 -31.65
CA ASP A 444 -5.36 -17.41 -32.03
C ASP A 444 -4.92 -18.00 -33.36
N THR A 445 -4.43 -17.14 -34.26
CA THR A 445 -3.97 -17.60 -35.56
C THR A 445 -2.63 -17.00 -35.98
N ILE A 446 -1.80 -17.81 -36.63
CA ILE A 446 -0.40 -17.45 -36.88
C ILE A 446 -0.25 -16.31 -37.90
N GLY A 447 0.35 -15.20 -37.45
CA GLY A 447 0.94 -14.15 -38.29
C GLY A 447 2.46 -14.30 -38.43
N VAL A 448 3.05 -13.54 -39.36
CA VAL A 448 4.50 -13.24 -39.36
C VAL A 448 4.79 -11.79 -39.70
N TYR A 449 5.84 -11.24 -39.09
CA TYR A 449 6.43 -9.95 -39.44
C TYR A 449 7.73 -10.14 -40.21
N ARG A 450 7.90 -9.47 -41.36
CA ARG A 450 9.16 -9.46 -42.13
C ARG A 450 9.98 -8.22 -41.78
N PRO A 451 11.05 -8.32 -40.97
CA PRO A 451 11.73 -7.13 -40.47
C PRO A 451 12.50 -6.39 -41.58
N SER A 452 12.99 -7.12 -42.58
CA SER A 452 13.71 -6.55 -43.73
C SER A 452 12.85 -5.71 -44.68
N THR A 453 11.52 -5.72 -44.54
CA THR A 453 10.60 -4.89 -45.32
C THR A 453 9.53 -4.19 -44.47
N ALA A 454 9.62 -4.27 -43.13
CA ALA A 454 8.62 -3.79 -42.17
C ALA A 454 7.18 -4.21 -42.55
N THR A 455 7.01 -5.47 -42.95
CA THR A 455 5.76 -5.97 -43.55
C THR A 455 5.14 -7.08 -42.73
N TRP A 456 3.90 -6.87 -42.31
CA TRP A 456 3.07 -7.85 -41.61
C TRP A 456 2.35 -8.75 -42.61
N TYR A 457 2.18 -10.01 -42.24
CA TYR A 457 1.47 -11.05 -42.98
C TYR A 457 0.61 -11.83 -41.98
N LEU A 458 -0.62 -11.36 -41.76
CA LEU A 458 -1.55 -11.93 -40.78
C LEU A 458 -2.49 -12.92 -41.45
N ARG A 459 -2.98 -13.89 -40.69
CA ARG A 459 -3.74 -15.00 -41.26
C ARG A 459 -4.70 -15.67 -40.27
N ASN A 460 -5.98 -15.50 -40.58
CA ASN A 460 -7.19 -16.05 -39.96
C ASN A 460 -7.34 -17.59 -40.05
N SER A 461 -6.26 -18.37 -39.94
CA SER A 461 -6.32 -19.85 -39.87
C SER A 461 -4.95 -20.47 -39.57
N ASN A 462 -4.88 -21.47 -38.69
CA ASN A 462 -3.69 -22.29 -38.46
C ASN A 462 -3.52 -23.39 -39.53
N SER A 463 -3.17 -22.99 -40.76
CA SER A 463 -3.03 -23.89 -41.92
C SER A 463 -2.01 -23.40 -42.97
N SER A 464 -1.68 -24.21 -43.98
CA SER A 464 -0.71 -23.83 -45.04
C SER A 464 -1.34 -22.99 -46.14
N GLY A 465 -0.60 -22.03 -46.73
CA GLY A 465 -1.15 -21.09 -47.71
C GLY A 465 -0.55 -19.68 -47.67
N GLY A 466 -1.25 -18.71 -48.27
CA GLY A 466 -0.90 -17.29 -48.21
C GLY A 466 -1.53 -16.56 -47.03
N ALA A 467 -1.10 -15.31 -46.79
CA ALA A 467 -1.68 -14.44 -45.78
C ALA A 467 -3.06 -13.93 -46.21
N ASN A 468 -3.95 -13.69 -45.25
CA ASN A 468 -5.25 -13.06 -45.47
C ASN A 468 -5.10 -11.54 -45.57
N ILE A 469 -4.25 -10.97 -44.72
CA ILE A 469 -4.02 -9.53 -44.59
C ILE A 469 -2.50 -9.30 -44.68
N ALA A 470 -2.07 -8.29 -45.44
CA ALA A 470 -0.66 -7.90 -45.51
C ALA A 470 -0.48 -6.39 -45.75
N PHE A 471 0.34 -5.74 -44.94
CA PHE A 471 0.57 -4.30 -44.95
C PHE A 471 1.94 -3.94 -44.36
N GLY A 472 2.37 -2.69 -44.55
CA GLY A 472 3.58 -2.15 -43.93
C GLY A 472 3.25 -1.34 -42.67
N TYR A 473 3.94 -1.64 -41.57
CA TYR A 473 3.89 -0.89 -40.31
C TYR A 473 5.19 -1.11 -39.53
N GLY A 474 5.68 -0.08 -38.85
CA GLY A 474 7.04 -0.03 -38.30
C GLY A 474 8.12 0.37 -39.31
N LEU A 475 9.37 0.25 -38.87
CA LEU A 475 10.62 0.45 -39.59
C LEU A 475 11.39 -0.89 -39.72
N PHE A 476 12.45 -0.88 -40.53
CA PHE A 476 13.20 -2.11 -40.79
C PHE A 476 13.95 -2.62 -39.55
N ASN A 477 13.80 -3.90 -39.26
CA ASN A 477 14.44 -4.62 -38.14
C ASN A 477 14.03 -4.16 -36.72
N GLU A 478 12.78 -3.68 -36.56
CA GLU A 478 12.15 -3.52 -35.24
C GLU A 478 11.48 -4.82 -34.74
N THR A 479 11.06 -4.84 -33.47
CA THR A 479 10.48 -6.00 -32.79
C THR A 479 8.93 -5.95 -32.86
N PRO A 480 8.26 -6.97 -33.41
CA PRO A 480 6.79 -7.02 -33.50
C PRO A 480 6.15 -7.47 -32.18
N VAL A 481 4.99 -6.90 -31.86
CA VAL A 481 4.10 -7.36 -30.78
C VAL A 481 2.63 -7.32 -31.24
N ALA A 482 1.74 -8.02 -30.54
CA ALA A 482 0.30 -8.03 -30.78
C ALA A 482 -0.44 -8.09 -29.44
N GLY A 483 -1.70 -7.67 -29.45
CA GLY A 483 -2.63 -7.67 -28.31
C GLY A 483 -3.91 -6.90 -28.64
N ASP A 484 -4.97 -7.11 -27.87
CA ASP A 484 -6.18 -6.29 -27.83
C ASP A 484 -5.98 -5.03 -26.97
N TRP A 485 -5.45 -3.95 -27.57
CA TRP A 485 -5.10 -2.72 -26.86
C TRP A 485 -6.31 -1.86 -26.42
N ASP A 486 -7.56 -2.19 -26.74
CA ASP A 486 -8.75 -1.46 -26.28
C ASP A 486 -9.97 -2.30 -25.83
N GLY A 487 -9.85 -3.63 -25.74
CA GLY A 487 -10.84 -4.53 -25.16
C GLY A 487 -12.04 -4.81 -26.07
N ASP A 488 -11.84 -4.79 -27.39
CA ASP A 488 -12.88 -5.03 -28.41
C ASP A 488 -13.00 -6.52 -28.82
N GLY A 489 -12.03 -7.34 -28.42
CA GLY A 489 -11.91 -8.77 -28.69
C GLY A 489 -11.16 -9.10 -29.99
N VAL A 490 -10.29 -8.20 -30.47
CA VAL A 490 -9.50 -8.39 -31.69
C VAL A 490 -8.05 -7.99 -31.49
N ASP A 491 -7.13 -8.94 -31.66
CA ASP A 491 -5.69 -8.68 -31.64
C ASP A 491 -5.27 -7.72 -32.74
N THR A 492 -4.48 -6.73 -32.34
CA THR A 492 -3.97 -5.72 -33.27
C THR A 492 -2.49 -5.43 -33.09
N ILE A 493 -1.87 -5.01 -34.19
CA ILE A 493 -0.41 -4.89 -34.32
C ILE A 493 0.21 -3.75 -33.50
N GLY A 494 1.31 -4.08 -32.82
CA GLY A 494 2.22 -3.13 -32.20
C GLY A 494 3.67 -3.36 -32.60
N ILE A 495 4.53 -2.41 -32.24
CA ILE A 495 5.98 -2.46 -32.46
C ILE A 495 6.68 -2.03 -31.17
N TYR A 496 7.72 -2.76 -30.76
CA TYR A 496 8.74 -2.28 -29.82
C TYR A 496 10.00 -1.91 -30.62
N ARG A 497 10.62 -0.77 -30.27
CA ARG A 497 11.90 -0.33 -30.86
C ARG A 497 13.01 -0.34 -29.82
N ASP A 498 13.84 -1.37 -29.85
CA ASP A 498 14.99 -1.60 -28.96
C ASP A 498 15.96 -0.40 -28.87
N SER A 499 16.06 0.45 -29.91
CA SER A 499 17.01 1.56 -29.98
C SER A 499 16.59 2.84 -29.23
N ASP A 500 15.31 2.98 -28.90
CA ASP A 500 14.79 4.09 -28.09
C ASP A 500 13.70 3.64 -27.08
N PHE A 501 13.59 2.32 -26.85
CA PHE A 501 12.67 1.66 -25.90
C PHE A 501 11.23 2.19 -26.01
N SER A 502 10.82 2.55 -27.24
CA SER A 502 9.49 3.06 -27.54
C SER A 502 8.59 1.96 -28.10
N TRP A 503 7.38 1.90 -27.58
CA TRP A 503 6.27 1.11 -28.07
C TRP A 503 5.41 1.96 -29.01
N TYR A 504 4.91 1.35 -30.08
CA TYR A 504 4.10 1.97 -31.12
C TYR A 504 2.89 1.06 -31.39
N LEU A 505 1.83 1.24 -30.62
CA LEU A 505 0.63 0.40 -30.65
C LEU A 505 -0.42 1.00 -31.61
N ARG A 506 -1.22 0.14 -32.23
CA ARG A 506 -2.22 0.53 -33.22
C ARG A 506 -3.43 -0.42 -33.19
N ASN A 507 -4.61 0.14 -32.96
CA ASN A 507 -5.86 -0.60 -32.72
C ASN A 507 -6.53 -0.96 -34.07
N SER A 508 -5.72 -1.43 -35.04
CA SER A 508 -6.20 -1.96 -36.32
C SER A 508 -5.09 -2.62 -37.14
N ASN A 509 -5.41 -3.78 -37.69
CA ASN A 509 -4.55 -4.58 -38.59
C ASN A 509 -4.39 -3.94 -39.98
N SER A 510 -3.72 -2.78 -40.03
CA SER A 510 -3.59 -1.92 -41.21
C SER A 510 -2.34 -1.03 -41.19
N ALA A 511 -1.92 -0.54 -42.35
CA ALA A 511 -0.87 0.46 -42.45
C ALA A 511 -1.37 1.84 -41.96
N GLY A 512 -0.62 2.47 -41.06
CA GLY A 512 -0.95 3.77 -40.50
C GLY A 512 0.19 4.37 -39.68
N PHE A 513 -0.12 5.37 -38.85
CA PHE A 513 0.72 5.79 -37.74
C PHE A 513 0.39 4.96 -36.50
N ALA A 514 1.21 5.00 -35.46
CA ALA A 514 0.77 4.53 -34.14
C ALA A 514 -0.37 5.40 -33.61
N GLU A 515 -1.29 4.79 -32.87
CA GLU A 515 -2.33 5.51 -32.11
C GLU A 515 -1.85 5.78 -30.67
N THR A 516 -1.08 4.85 -30.09
CA THR A 516 -0.45 5.00 -28.77
C THR A 516 1.06 4.89 -28.88
N ILE A 517 1.80 5.79 -28.23
CA ILE A 517 3.28 5.83 -28.21
C ILE A 517 3.76 5.97 -26.77
N ILE A 518 4.59 5.04 -26.31
CA ILE A 518 5.01 4.90 -24.89
C ILE A 518 6.50 4.59 -24.84
N ASN A 519 7.25 5.17 -23.89
CA ASN A 519 8.59 4.71 -23.53
C ASN A 519 8.52 3.81 -22.29
N PHE A 520 8.99 2.56 -22.42
CA PHE A 520 9.04 1.57 -21.35
C PHE A 520 10.02 0.43 -21.71
N GLY A 521 10.89 0.05 -20.76
CA GLY A 521 12.00 -0.89 -20.98
C GLY A 521 13.35 -0.19 -21.18
N LEU A 522 14.40 -1.00 -21.35
CA LEU A 522 15.78 -0.58 -21.60
C LEU A 522 16.33 -1.24 -22.88
N PRO A 523 17.45 -0.75 -23.44
CA PRO A 523 18.06 -1.36 -24.63
C PRO A 523 18.46 -2.83 -24.40
N SER A 524 18.02 -3.72 -25.27
CA SER A 524 18.18 -5.20 -25.21
C SER A 524 17.24 -5.94 -24.23
N ASP A 525 16.23 -5.26 -23.67
CA ASP A 525 15.10 -5.95 -23.03
C ASP A 525 14.20 -6.63 -24.08
N ASP A 526 13.66 -7.81 -23.77
CA ASP A 526 12.68 -8.53 -24.60
C ASP A 526 11.25 -8.03 -24.33
N ALA A 527 10.51 -7.67 -25.37
CA ALA A 527 9.11 -7.25 -25.27
C ALA A 527 8.16 -8.45 -25.07
N VAL A 528 7.19 -8.31 -24.16
CA VAL A 528 6.09 -9.26 -23.91
C VAL A 528 4.75 -8.52 -23.76
N VAL A 529 3.63 -9.22 -23.91
CA VAL A 529 2.26 -8.67 -23.88
C VAL A 529 1.32 -9.67 -23.19
N GLY A 530 0.25 -9.17 -22.58
CA GLY A 530 -0.81 -9.94 -21.95
C GLY A 530 -1.78 -9.05 -21.16
N ASP A 531 -2.93 -9.60 -20.80
CA ASP A 531 -3.84 -9.07 -19.76
C ASP A 531 -3.35 -9.51 -18.37
N TRP A 532 -2.46 -8.72 -17.74
CA TRP A 532 -1.88 -9.09 -16.45
C TRP A 532 -2.83 -8.90 -15.24
N ASN A 533 -3.96 -8.21 -15.41
CA ASN A 533 -4.84 -7.78 -14.31
C ASN A 533 -6.28 -8.33 -14.39
N GLY A 534 -6.68 -8.88 -15.53
CA GLY A 534 -7.96 -9.51 -15.82
C GLY A 534 -9.06 -8.55 -16.29
N ASP A 535 -8.70 -7.38 -16.82
CA ASP A 535 -9.63 -6.35 -17.29
C ASP A 535 -9.99 -6.43 -18.80
N CYS A 536 -9.49 -7.46 -19.48
CA CYS A 536 -9.65 -7.76 -20.91
C CYS A 536 -8.89 -6.83 -21.86
N VAL A 537 -7.87 -6.10 -21.39
CA VAL A 537 -7.03 -5.23 -22.24
C VAL A 537 -5.56 -5.66 -22.21
N ASP A 538 -5.01 -5.97 -23.37
CA ASP A 538 -3.59 -6.30 -23.50
C ASP A 538 -2.71 -5.10 -23.20
N THR A 539 -1.71 -5.33 -22.35
CA THR A 539 -0.87 -4.26 -21.83
C THR A 539 0.62 -4.62 -21.87
N ILE A 540 1.46 -3.61 -22.11
CA ILE A 540 2.88 -3.81 -22.41
C ILE A 540 3.68 -4.38 -21.22
N GLY A 541 4.56 -5.33 -21.50
CA GLY A 541 5.48 -5.92 -20.54
C GLY A 541 6.89 -6.08 -21.10
N ILE A 542 7.86 -6.25 -20.20
CA ILE A 542 9.28 -6.35 -20.49
C ILE A 542 9.87 -7.52 -19.71
N TYR A 543 10.64 -8.38 -20.40
CA TYR A 543 11.53 -9.37 -19.79
C TYR A 543 12.98 -8.96 -20.02
N ARG A 544 13.69 -8.63 -18.93
CA ARG A 544 15.12 -8.36 -18.95
C ARG A 544 15.90 -9.67 -18.92
N SER A 545 16.07 -10.28 -20.09
CA SER A 545 16.80 -11.53 -20.24
C SER A 545 18.26 -11.45 -19.79
N SER A 546 18.90 -10.27 -19.67
CA SER A 546 20.23 -10.15 -19.05
C SER A 546 20.28 -10.50 -17.56
N GLU A 547 19.13 -10.48 -16.86
CA GLU A 547 19.02 -10.64 -15.41
C GLU A 547 18.06 -11.77 -15.00
N GLY A 548 17.05 -12.07 -15.82
CA GLY A 548 15.93 -12.94 -15.45
C GLY A 548 14.75 -12.20 -14.80
N ASN A 549 14.70 -10.88 -14.95
CA ASN A 549 13.70 -10.00 -14.31
C ASN A 549 12.55 -9.65 -15.26
N TRP A 550 11.32 -9.67 -14.75
CA TRP A 550 10.09 -9.26 -15.44
C TRP A 550 9.65 -7.89 -14.94
N TYR A 551 9.02 -7.13 -15.84
CA TYR A 551 8.51 -5.78 -15.62
C TYR A 551 7.22 -5.61 -16.43
N LEU A 552 6.07 -5.83 -15.81
CA LEU A 552 4.75 -5.81 -16.47
C LEU A 552 4.01 -4.52 -16.12
N LYS A 553 3.25 -3.94 -17.06
CA LYS A 553 2.34 -2.81 -16.79
C LYS A 553 0.91 -3.22 -16.99
N ASN A 554 0.05 -2.86 -16.05
CA ASN A 554 -1.41 -3.02 -16.15
C ASN A 554 -2.06 -1.85 -16.94
N SER A 555 -1.27 -1.11 -17.71
CA SER A 555 -1.76 -0.02 -18.56
C SER A 555 -0.75 0.37 -19.63
N ASN A 556 -1.26 0.76 -20.81
CA ASN A 556 -0.46 1.23 -21.93
C ASN A 556 -0.01 2.70 -21.72
N THR A 557 0.87 2.92 -20.73
CA THR A 557 1.33 4.23 -20.23
C THR A 557 2.84 4.30 -19.98
N THR A 558 3.42 5.51 -20.00
CA THR A 558 4.83 5.77 -19.63
C THR A 558 5.08 5.65 -18.12
N GLY A 559 6.32 5.28 -17.73
CA GLY A 559 6.76 5.18 -16.34
C GLY A 559 7.19 3.77 -15.95
N ILE A 560 7.38 3.49 -14.67
CA ILE A 560 7.75 2.15 -14.16
C ILE A 560 6.68 1.07 -14.43
N ALA A 561 7.06 -0.18 -14.18
CA ALA A 561 6.15 -1.34 -14.18
C ALA A 561 5.19 -1.31 -12.97
N ASP A 562 4.03 -1.93 -13.14
CA ASP A 562 3.07 -2.19 -12.06
C ASP A 562 3.42 -3.50 -11.31
N LEU A 563 4.09 -4.46 -11.97
CA LEU A 563 4.65 -5.68 -11.38
C LEU A 563 6.12 -5.84 -11.78
N ALA A 564 7.01 -6.13 -10.82
CA ALA A 564 8.42 -6.40 -11.09
C ALA A 564 8.97 -7.54 -10.21
N PHE A 565 9.52 -8.59 -10.83
CA PHE A 565 9.96 -9.81 -10.12
C PHE A 565 10.95 -10.66 -10.92
N ALA A 566 11.75 -11.48 -10.24
CA ALA A 566 12.69 -12.42 -10.87
C ALA A 566 12.04 -13.78 -11.17
N TYR A 567 12.08 -14.22 -12.43
CA TYR A 567 11.68 -15.57 -12.84
C TYR A 567 12.38 -16.00 -14.14
N GLY A 568 13.06 -17.15 -14.09
CA GLY A 568 13.99 -17.60 -15.13
C GLY A 568 15.45 -17.29 -14.79
N LEU A 569 16.34 -17.56 -15.72
CA LEU A 569 17.80 -17.36 -15.63
C LEU A 569 18.28 -16.39 -16.73
N PRO A 570 19.43 -15.72 -16.53
CA PRO A 570 20.02 -14.88 -17.56
C PRO A 570 20.25 -15.60 -18.91
N ASN A 571 19.84 -14.94 -19.99
CA ASN A 571 19.88 -15.35 -21.41
C ASN A 571 18.86 -16.45 -21.81
N GLU A 572 17.78 -16.60 -21.03
CA GLU A 572 16.57 -17.32 -21.45
C GLU A 572 15.60 -16.41 -22.23
N ARG A 573 14.46 -16.92 -22.69
CA ARG A 573 13.42 -16.12 -23.37
C ARG A 573 12.10 -16.16 -22.60
N GLY A 574 11.56 -14.99 -22.27
CA GLY A 574 10.21 -14.84 -21.75
C GLY A 574 9.14 -15.20 -22.79
N VAL A 575 8.08 -15.86 -22.32
CA VAL A 575 6.83 -16.13 -23.04
C VAL A 575 5.66 -15.88 -22.09
N THR A 576 4.50 -15.50 -22.61
CA THR A 576 3.32 -15.11 -21.82
C THR A 576 2.06 -15.75 -22.40
N GLY A 577 1.05 -15.95 -21.55
CA GLY A 577 -0.21 -16.62 -21.91
C GLY A 577 -1.05 -17.05 -20.70
N HIS A 578 -2.33 -17.33 -20.93
CA HIS A 578 -3.30 -17.86 -19.98
C HIS A 578 -3.22 -19.40 -19.88
N TRP A 579 -2.19 -19.93 -19.22
CA TRP A 579 -1.74 -21.35 -19.30
C TRP A 579 -2.64 -22.48 -18.72
N ILE A 580 -3.82 -22.18 -18.17
CA ILE A 580 -4.67 -23.18 -17.49
C ILE A 580 -5.36 -24.13 -18.53
N PRO A 581 -6.18 -25.15 -18.19
CA PRO A 581 -6.60 -25.68 -16.89
C PRO A 581 -5.89 -26.99 -16.51
N TYR A 582 -5.88 -27.32 -15.22
CA TYR A 582 -5.81 -28.74 -14.82
C TYR A 582 -6.62 -29.02 -13.55
N VAL A 583 -7.69 -29.82 -13.66
CA VAL A 583 -8.59 -30.16 -12.55
C VAL A 583 -8.90 -31.65 -12.52
N THR A 584 -8.23 -32.38 -11.62
CA THR A 584 -8.77 -33.33 -10.63
C THR A 584 -7.59 -33.99 -9.89
N VAL A 585 -7.70 -34.42 -8.63
CA VAL A 585 -8.86 -35.03 -7.96
C VAL A 585 -9.08 -34.51 -6.53
N ASN A 586 -10.35 -34.32 -6.15
CA ASN A 586 -10.75 -34.19 -4.75
C ASN A 586 -10.64 -35.54 -4.01
N SER A 587 -9.83 -35.62 -2.95
CA SER A 587 -10.31 -36.04 -1.62
C SER A 587 -9.23 -35.92 -0.54
N THR A 588 -9.55 -35.19 0.52
CA THR A 588 -9.11 -35.36 1.92
C THR A 588 -8.10 -36.47 2.24
N GLN A 589 -6.95 -36.12 2.82
CA GLN A 589 -6.52 -36.52 4.19
C GLN A 589 -5.05 -36.10 4.43
N ASP A 590 -4.70 -35.71 5.66
CA ASP A 590 -3.30 -35.56 6.08
C ASP A 590 -2.52 -36.88 6.01
N ASP A 591 -1.31 -36.86 5.46
CA ASP A 591 -0.15 -37.49 6.09
C ASP A 591 1.14 -37.02 5.39
N ALA A 592 2.13 -36.59 6.18
CA ALA A 592 3.46 -36.25 5.66
C ALA A 592 4.34 -37.50 5.57
N ILE A 593 5.16 -37.65 4.51
CA ILE A 593 6.31 -38.56 4.52
C ILE A 593 7.41 -38.15 3.53
N SER A 594 8.62 -38.59 3.84
CA SER A 594 9.93 -38.16 3.32
C SER A 594 10.25 -38.39 1.84
N VAL A 595 11.13 -37.55 1.32
CA VAL A 595 12.00 -37.77 0.15
C VAL A 595 12.78 -39.11 0.25
N PRO A 596 12.93 -39.83 -0.87
CA PRO A 596 14.08 -40.72 -1.09
C PRO A 596 14.81 -40.45 -2.44
N ASP A 597 16.13 -40.60 -2.45
CA ASP A 597 16.93 -40.78 -3.67
C ASP A 597 16.65 -42.15 -4.34
N GLU A 598 16.66 -42.22 -5.68
CA GLU A 598 17.71 -42.94 -6.45
C GLU A 598 17.46 -42.87 -7.98
N HIS A 599 18.45 -43.32 -8.78
CA HIS A 599 18.50 -43.23 -10.26
C HIS A 599 17.79 -44.41 -10.98
N PRO A 600 17.54 -44.33 -12.31
CA PRO A 600 16.55 -45.18 -13.01
C PRO A 600 17.11 -46.42 -13.75
N GLU A 601 16.19 -47.36 -14.07
CA GLU A 601 16.33 -48.39 -15.12
C GLU A 601 15.08 -48.42 -16.04
N ILE A 602 15.10 -49.22 -17.12
CA ILE A 602 14.28 -49.01 -18.34
C ILE A 602 13.61 -50.31 -18.84
N GLU A 603 12.49 -50.17 -19.57
CA GLU A 603 12.00 -50.97 -20.74
C GLU A 603 10.63 -51.71 -20.73
N GLU A 604 9.88 -51.43 -21.82
CA GLU A 604 8.91 -52.21 -22.64
C GLU A 604 7.58 -52.84 -22.13
N GLY A 605 6.46 -52.25 -22.61
CA GLY A 605 5.48 -52.92 -23.51
C GLY A 605 4.15 -53.46 -22.94
N VAL A 606 3.10 -53.79 -23.73
CA VAL A 606 2.76 -53.59 -25.18
C VAL A 606 1.24 -53.89 -25.42
N THR A 607 0.51 -53.07 -26.21
CA THR A 607 -0.86 -53.29 -26.83
C THR A 607 -2.13 -53.52 -25.95
N ALA A 608 -3.40 -53.43 -26.43
CA ALA A 608 -4.12 -52.55 -27.40
C ALA A 608 -5.63 -52.90 -27.57
N THR A 609 -6.55 -51.89 -27.60
CA THR A 609 -7.88 -51.86 -28.31
C THR A 609 -9.04 -52.83 -27.86
N PRO A 610 -10.32 -52.72 -28.34
CA PRO A 610 -11.25 -51.60 -28.10
C PRO A 610 -12.78 -51.97 -27.87
N GLU A 611 -13.59 -51.00 -27.37
CA GLU A 611 -15.05 -50.81 -27.62
C GLU A 611 -16.10 -51.93 -27.24
N PRO A 612 -17.46 -51.77 -27.39
CA PRO A 612 -18.28 -50.70 -28.01
C PRO A 612 -19.55 -50.17 -27.28
N THR A 613 -20.03 -48.98 -27.71
CA THR A 613 -21.43 -48.48 -27.88
C THR A 613 -22.62 -48.87 -26.97
N SER A 614 -23.47 -47.89 -26.60
CA SER A 614 -24.92 -47.84 -26.96
C SER A 614 -25.61 -46.50 -26.60
N GLU A 615 -26.78 -46.21 -27.19
CA GLU A 615 -27.45 -44.89 -27.24
C GLU A 615 -28.98 -44.99 -26.84
N PRO A 616 -29.94 -44.09 -27.18
CA PRO A 616 -30.75 -43.37 -26.19
C PRO A 616 -32.27 -43.70 -26.18
N THR A 617 -33.08 -43.05 -25.32
CA THR A 617 -34.49 -42.67 -25.63
C THR A 617 -35.12 -41.69 -24.58
N PRO A 618 -36.16 -40.89 -24.94
CA PRO A 618 -36.78 -39.87 -24.05
C PRO A 618 -38.30 -40.08 -23.78
N GLU A 619 -38.90 -39.30 -22.86
CA GLU A 619 -40.35 -38.97 -22.70
C GLU A 619 -40.50 -37.98 -21.51
N SER A 620 -41.67 -37.40 -21.15
CA SER A 620 -42.65 -36.58 -21.89
C SER A 620 -43.54 -35.78 -20.87
N SER A 621 -44.39 -34.84 -21.33
CA SER A 621 -45.22 -33.96 -20.47
C SER A 621 -46.66 -34.50 -20.28
N PRO A 622 -47.42 -34.13 -19.21
CA PRO A 622 -48.38 -33.01 -19.36
C PRO A 622 -48.76 -32.21 -18.08
N THR A 623 -49.36 -31.02 -18.28
CA THR A 623 -50.10 -30.23 -17.26
C THR A 623 -51.56 -30.69 -17.11
N PRO A 624 -52.30 -30.29 -16.05
CA PRO A 624 -53.39 -29.33 -16.29
C PRO A 624 -53.74 -28.31 -15.15
N THR A 625 -54.36 -27.21 -15.60
CA THR A 625 -55.30 -26.22 -14.99
C THR A 625 -56.10 -26.59 -13.71
N ASN A 626 -56.75 -25.68 -12.94
CA ASN A 626 -57.33 -24.36 -13.27
C ASN A 626 -57.75 -23.50 -12.03
N THR A 627 -57.79 -22.16 -12.17
CA THR A 627 -58.71 -21.16 -11.50
C THR A 627 -58.87 -21.13 -9.95
N THR A 628 -59.35 -20.08 -9.27
CA THR A 628 -60.37 -19.04 -9.61
C THR A 628 -60.24 -17.78 -8.72
N THR A 629 -60.80 -16.64 -9.18
CA THR A 629 -61.34 -15.41 -8.54
C THR A 629 -61.35 -15.23 -6.99
N SER A 630 -61.40 -14.03 -6.41
CA SER A 630 -62.17 -12.81 -6.77
C SER A 630 -61.52 -11.50 -6.25
N GLU A 631 -61.65 -10.34 -6.92
CA GLU A 631 -62.50 -9.16 -6.56
C GLU A 631 -62.12 -8.40 -5.25
N VAL A 632 -62.36 -7.09 -5.05
CA VAL A 632 -62.71 -5.92 -5.88
C VAL A 632 -62.33 -4.64 -5.10
N THR A 633 -62.12 -3.53 -5.80
CA THR A 633 -61.84 -2.19 -5.25
C THR A 633 -62.94 -1.59 -4.35
N SER A 634 -62.57 -0.89 -3.27
CA SER A 634 -63.31 0.30 -2.80
C SER A 634 -62.48 1.25 -1.91
N THR A 635 -62.14 2.41 -2.47
CA THR A 635 -61.92 3.71 -1.79
C THR A 635 -63.23 4.22 -1.11
N PRO A 636 -63.30 5.31 -0.30
CA PRO A 636 -62.45 6.52 -0.33
C PRO A 636 -62.18 7.28 1.00
N GLU A 637 -61.53 8.46 0.89
CA GLU A 637 -61.64 9.69 1.74
C GLU A 637 -61.34 9.61 3.26
N SER A 638 -60.94 10.69 3.96
CA SER A 638 -60.19 11.92 3.58
C SER A 638 -59.70 12.63 4.86
N THR A 639 -58.69 13.50 4.74
CA THR A 639 -58.11 14.29 5.84
C THR A 639 -58.97 15.48 6.29
N GLU A 640 -58.96 15.79 7.59
CA GLU A 640 -59.17 17.16 8.10
C GLU A 640 -57.99 17.59 9.00
N THR A 641 -57.79 18.91 9.13
CA THR A 641 -56.61 19.55 9.75
C THR A 641 -57.01 20.43 10.94
N PRO A 642 -56.09 20.75 11.86
CA PRO A 642 -56.12 22.09 12.45
C PRO A 642 -54.73 22.78 12.61
N THR A 643 -54.75 24.10 12.34
CA THR A 643 -53.93 25.21 12.87
C THR A 643 -52.50 25.01 13.43
N LEU A 644 -51.59 25.87 12.97
CA LEU A 644 -50.26 26.13 13.53
C LEU A 644 -50.28 26.69 14.97
N ALA A 645 -49.24 26.34 15.72
CA ALA A 645 -48.75 27.02 16.93
C ALA A 645 -47.22 27.26 16.75
N PRO A 646 -46.55 28.15 17.52
CA PRO A 646 -45.29 28.74 17.08
C PRO A 646 -44.09 27.79 17.19
N SER A 647 -43.55 27.39 16.05
CA SER A 647 -42.26 26.69 15.90
C SER A 647 -41.13 27.65 15.49
N ASP A 648 -41.04 28.82 16.16
CA ASP A 648 -39.90 29.75 16.10
C ASP A 648 -39.10 29.63 17.41
N MET A 649 -38.40 28.50 17.59
CA MET A 649 -37.26 28.30 18.50
C MET A 649 -36.49 27.07 17.99
N PRO A 650 -35.15 27.10 17.93
CA PRO A 650 -34.38 25.97 17.42
C PRO A 650 -34.47 24.76 18.37
N THR A 651 -34.60 23.56 17.80
CA THR A 651 -34.51 22.30 18.56
C THR A 651 -33.08 22.08 19.02
N VAL A 652 -32.80 22.53 20.24
CA VAL A 652 -31.70 22.14 21.14
C VAL A 652 -30.45 21.62 20.42
N ALA A 653 -29.49 22.51 20.17
CA ALA A 653 -28.11 22.07 20.05
C ALA A 653 -27.72 21.33 21.34
N SER A 654 -27.16 20.12 21.22
CA SER A 654 -26.58 19.37 22.33
C SER A 654 -25.30 20.05 22.82
N LEU A 655 -25.44 21.21 23.46
CA LEU A 655 -24.35 21.90 24.15
C LEU A 655 -24.06 21.22 25.49
N MET A 656 -23.68 19.95 25.40
CA MET A 656 -23.01 19.22 26.47
C MET A 656 -21.58 19.01 26.00
N LEU A 657 -20.67 19.82 26.52
CA LEU A 657 -19.27 19.45 26.57
C LEU A 657 -19.19 18.22 27.49
N PRO A 658 -18.69 17.07 27.03
CA PRO A 658 -18.04 16.15 27.96
C PRO A 658 -16.89 16.90 28.61
N VAL A 659 -16.54 16.57 29.86
CA VAL A 659 -15.25 17.01 30.43
C VAL A 659 -14.16 16.13 29.82
N HIS A 660 -13.91 16.31 28.52
CA HIS A 660 -12.73 15.77 27.84
C HIS A 660 -11.54 16.69 28.13
N GLU A 661 -11.14 16.72 29.39
CA GLU A 661 -9.79 17.12 29.76
C GLU A 661 -8.90 15.88 29.55
N THR A 662 -8.25 15.83 28.39
CA THR A 662 -7.10 14.96 28.14
C THR A 662 -5.87 15.65 28.73
N PHE A 663 -5.33 15.08 29.80
CA PHE A 663 -4.29 15.74 30.61
C PHE A 663 -2.89 15.54 30.01
N ASP A 664 -2.65 16.20 28.87
CA ASP A 664 -1.39 16.12 28.11
C ASP A 664 -0.20 16.84 28.77
N ASP A 665 -0.44 17.73 29.75
CA ASP A 665 0.62 18.29 30.61
C ASP A 665 0.38 17.90 32.07
N LEU A 666 1.39 17.26 32.65
CA LEU A 666 1.36 16.72 34.00
C LEU A 666 2.15 17.61 34.98
N SER A 667 2.47 18.85 34.59
CA SER A 667 3.09 19.89 35.42
C SER A 667 2.26 20.26 36.66
N GLU A 668 0.94 20.00 36.65
CA GLU A 668 0.04 20.20 37.78
C GLU A 668 0.14 19.13 38.88
N TRP A 669 0.80 17.99 38.61
CA TRP A 669 0.88 16.88 39.56
C TRP A 669 1.90 17.11 40.66
N THR A 670 1.50 16.91 41.91
CA THR A 670 2.45 16.89 43.03
C THR A 670 3.12 15.52 43.11
N ILE A 671 4.35 15.43 42.60
CA ILE A 671 5.21 14.24 42.68
C ILE A 671 6.01 14.27 43.99
N THR A 672 6.01 13.16 44.73
CA THR A 672 6.92 12.93 45.86
C THR A 672 7.46 11.50 45.88
N GLY A 673 8.75 11.34 46.23
CA GLY A 673 9.42 10.05 46.28
C GLY A 673 10.94 10.15 46.03
N GLU A 674 11.61 9.00 46.01
CA GLU A 674 13.03 8.85 45.60
C GLU A 674 13.19 8.42 44.13
N TRP A 675 12.09 8.42 43.37
CA TRP A 675 12.04 8.14 41.95
C TRP A 675 12.54 9.35 41.14
N LEU A 676 13.19 9.10 40.00
CA LEU A 676 13.59 10.15 39.06
C LEU A 676 12.64 10.17 37.86
N ARG A 677 12.32 11.37 37.35
CA ARG A 677 11.85 11.52 35.97
C ARG A 677 12.97 11.06 35.06
N ALA A 678 12.68 10.17 34.11
CA ALA A 678 13.72 9.68 33.20
C ALA A 678 14.06 10.75 32.14
N ASP A 679 15.27 10.68 31.58
CA ASP A 679 15.76 11.72 30.67
C ASP A 679 15.10 11.64 29.28
N ASP A 680 14.67 10.45 28.84
CA ASP A 680 14.09 10.17 27.51
C ASP A 680 12.61 10.61 27.37
N CYS A 681 12.16 11.62 28.11
CA CYS A 681 10.74 11.86 28.39
C CYS A 681 10.20 13.16 27.78
N ASN A 682 9.82 13.09 26.50
CA ASN A 682 8.96 14.08 25.86
C ASN A 682 7.63 14.23 26.62
N MET A 683 7.05 15.43 26.60
CA MET A 683 6.29 15.95 27.75
C MET A 683 4.92 15.33 28.08
N MET A 684 4.38 14.44 27.26
CA MET A 684 2.98 13.97 27.37
C MET A 684 2.74 12.84 28.41
N GLY A 685 3.71 12.50 29.26
CA GLY A 685 3.56 11.37 30.20
C GLY A 685 4.30 11.50 31.54
N ALA A 686 3.76 10.84 32.58
CA ALA A 686 4.34 10.76 33.92
C ALA A 686 5.39 9.65 33.98
N CYS A 687 6.48 9.86 33.25
CA CYS A 687 7.53 8.88 33.01
C CYS A 687 8.60 8.89 34.11
N MET A 688 8.58 7.90 35.01
CA MET A 688 9.56 7.81 36.08
C MET A 688 10.20 6.42 36.22
N THR A 689 11.50 6.42 36.53
CA THR A 689 12.29 5.22 36.75
C THR A 689 13.04 5.32 38.07
N VAL A 690 13.31 4.17 38.69
CA VAL A 690 14.21 4.10 39.84
C VAL A 690 15.64 3.83 39.39
N SER A 691 16.14 4.68 38.47
CA SER A 691 17.46 4.55 37.83
C SER A 691 18.63 4.48 38.84
N THR A 692 18.53 5.19 39.98
CA THR A 692 19.68 5.47 40.85
C THR A 692 19.55 4.98 42.31
N ARG A 693 18.54 4.19 42.69
CA ARG A 693 18.45 3.72 44.10
C ARG A 693 19.47 2.61 44.42
N PRO A 694 19.98 2.53 45.66
CA PRO A 694 20.60 1.32 46.18
C PRO A 694 19.64 0.12 46.08
N ARG A 695 20.14 -1.02 45.56
CA ARG A 695 19.29 -2.22 45.30
C ARG A 695 18.63 -2.79 46.56
N ASP A 696 19.17 -2.50 47.74
CA ASP A 696 18.70 -2.94 49.06
C ASP A 696 17.56 -2.10 49.65
N GLN A 697 17.15 -1.01 49.00
CA GLN A 697 16.12 -0.08 49.50
C GLN A 697 14.76 -0.28 48.83
N VAL A 698 13.71 0.12 49.56
CA VAL A 698 12.32 0.23 49.09
C VAL A 698 11.95 1.71 48.99
N SER A 699 11.29 2.10 47.90
CA SER A 699 10.97 3.51 47.59
C SER A 699 9.54 3.65 47.08
N SER A 700 8.78 4.57 47.68
CA SER A 700 7.45 4.94 47.17
C SER A 700 7.53 6.15 46.23
N LEU A 701 6.70 6.10 45.19
CA LEU A 701 6.25 7.24 44.39
C LEU A 701 4.83 7.56 44.82
N THR A 702 4.55 8.82 45.12
CA THR A 702 3.18 9.35 45.25
C THR A 702 2.96 10.49 44.25
N LEU A 703 1.94 10.32 43.42
CA LEU A 703 1.40 11.28 42.45
C LEU A 703 0.05 11.79 42.96
N VAL A 704 -0.16 13.10 43.08
CA VAL A 704 -1.45 13.69 43.50
C VAL A 704 -1.97 14.72 42.51
N TYR A 705 -3.27 14.64 42.18
CA TYR A 705 -4.02 15.54 41.30
C TYR A 705 -5.36 15.96 41.92
N GLY A 706 -6.00 17.02 41.40
CA GLY A 706 -7.29 17.53 41.86
C GLY A 706 -8.30 17.66 40.71
N ILE A 707 -9.54 17.21 40.91
CA ILE A 707 -10.62 17.23 39.90
C ILE A 707 -11.83 17.96 40.48
N ASP A 708 -12.36 18.95 39.75
CA ASP A 708 -13.61 19.62 40.09
C ASP A 708 -14.80 19.03 39.30
N MET A 709 -15.63 18.24 39.98
CA MET A 709 -16.89 17.71 39.43
C MET A 709 -18.12 18.46 39.98
N THR A 710 -17.97 19.64 40.58
CA THR A 710 -19.11 20.40 41.16
C THR A 710 -20.07 20.95 40.12
N THR A 711 -19.65 21.02 38.86
CA THR A 711 -20.46 21.47 37.71
C THR A 711 -21.24 20.33 37.03
N LEU A 712 -20.89 19.06 37.30
CA LEU A 712 -21.54 17.91 36.67
C LEU A 712 -22.94 17.64 37.27
N PRO A 713 -23.97 17.35 36.44
CA PRO A 713 -25.29 17.03 36.94
C PRO A 713 -25.32 15.69 37.71
N ALA A 714 -26.03 15.65 38.84
CA ALA A 714 -26.13 14.45 39.66
C ALA A 714 -26.75 13.27 38.88
N GLY A 715 -26.08 12.12 38.96
CA GLY A 715 -26.47 10.89 38.26
C GLY A 715 -25.77 10.66 36.92
N TYR A 716 -24.77 11.48 36.54
CA TYR A 716 -23.88 11.18 35.43
C TYR A 716 -22.97 10.00 35.76
N ASP A 717 -22.75 9.14 34.76
CA ASP A 717 -21.76 8.07 34.81
C ASP A 717 -20.39 8.70 34.48
N VAL A 718 -19.44 8.63 35.41
CA VAL A 718 -18.10 9.22 35.26
C VAL A 718 -17.04 8.12 35.35
N VAL A 719 -16.30 7.92 34.27
CA VAL A 719 -15.22 6.92 34.18
C VAL A 719 -13.89 7.63 33.95
N MET A 720 -12.89 7.22 34.73
CA MET A 720 -11.50 7.57 34.52
C MET A 720 -10.80 6.41 33.81
N THR A 721 -10.21 6.69 32.64
CA THR A 721 -9.34 5.76 31.90
C THR A 721 -7.88 6.20 32.06
N ILE A 722 -7.00 5.26 32.41
CA ILE A 722 -5.57 5.49 32.64
C ILE A 722 -4.77 4.59 31.71
N SER A 723 -4.15 5.15 30.68
CA SER A 723 -3.23 4.41 29.81
C SER A 723 -1.86 4.36 30.50
N GLN A 724 -1.49 3.19 31.01
CA GLN A 724 -0.29 3.00 31.86
C GLN A 724 0.61 1.84 31.41
N PHE A 725 1.90 1.97 31.69
CA PHE A 725 2.92 0.95 31.59
C PHE A 725 3.63 0.76 32.93
N ALA A 726 3.87 -0.50 33.29
CA ALA A 726 4.48 -0.88 34.55
C ALA A 726 5.51 -1.99 34.30
N LYS A 727 6.70 -1.82 34.90
CA LYS A 727 7.79 -2.79 34.95
C LYS A 727 8.22 -2.93 36.41
N LEU A 728 7.35 -3.57 37.20
CA LEU A 728 7.45 -3.73 38.65
C LEU A 728 7.57 -5.21 39.03
N ALA A 729 8.05 -5.52 40.24
CA ALA A 729 8.05 -6.89 40.75
C ALA A 729 6.64 -7.31 41.23
N PRO A 730 6.24 -8.59 41.15
CA PRO A 730 4.91 -9.06 41.59
C PRO A 730 4.55 -8.73 43.05
N GLU A 731 5.56 -8.54 43.90
CA GLU A 731 5.43 -8.18 45.31
C GLU A 731 5.21 -6.68 45.57
N ASP A 732 5.55 -5.81 44.61
CA ASP A 732 5.29 -4.37 44.66
C ASP A 732 3.77 -4.09 44.59
N LEU A 733 3.32 -2.85 44.84
CA LEU A 733 1.92 -2.45 44.63
C LEU A 733 1.81 -1.15 43.82
N ILE A 734 0.69 -1.05 43.09
CA ILE A 734 0.13 0.21 42.59
C ILE A 734 -1.22 0.42 43.29
N SER A 735 -1.45 1.56 43.92
CA SER A 735 -2.74 1.89 44.55
C SER A 735 -3.31 3.22 44.06
N TYR A 736 -4.56 3.16 43.63
CA TYR A 736 -5.39 4.29 43.24
C TYR A 736 -6.30 4.66 44.40
N GLU A 737 -6.25 5.91 44.84
CA GLU A 737 -6.96 6.41 46.01
C GLU A 737 -7.61 7.77 45.72
N VAL A 738 -8.69 8.08 46.44
CA VAL A 738 -9.45 9.32 46.31
C VAL A 738 -9.67 9.98 47.67
N SER A 739 -9.69 11.30 47.69
CA SER A 739 -10.06 12.15 48.81
C SER A 739 -11.14 13.14 48.37
N SER A 740 -12.21 13.28 49.16
CA SER A 740 -13.22 14.34 49.01
C SER A 740 -13.11 15.44 50.08
N ASP A 741 -11.99 15.45 50.84
CA ASP A 741 -11.72 16.38 51.94
C ASP A 741 -10.36 17.11 51.79
N ALA A 742 -9.95 17.33 50.54
CA ALA A 742 -8.69 18.01 50.15
C ALA A 742 -7.43 17.35 50.74
N GLY A 743 -7.40 16.02 50.72
CA GLY A 743 -6.25 15.19 51.05
C GLY A 743 -6.12 14.83 52.54
N ALA A 744 -7.10 15.15 53.37
CA ALA A 744 -7.07 14.87 54.81
C ALA A 744 -7.38 13.40 55.15
N THR A 745 -8.25 12.74 54.37
CA THR A 745 -8.47 11.30 54.37
C THR A 745 -8.50 10.76 52.94
N TRP A 746 -8.10 9.50 52.79
CA TRP A 746 -7.95 8.83 51.50
C TRP A 746 -8.67 7.47 51.54
N GLN A 747 -9.43 7.17 50.50
CA GLN A 747 -10.14 5.91 50.31
C GLN A 747 -9.57 5.18 49.08
N PRO A 748 -9.28 3.87 49.16
CA PRO A 748 -8.81 3.12 48.00
C PRO A 748 -9.93 2.90 46.99
N LEU A 749 -9.68 3.26 45.74
CA LEU A 749 -10.50 2.90 44.58
C LEU A 749 -10.09 1.52 44.05
N LEU A 750 -8.79 1.30 43.87
CA LEU A 750 -8.22 0.06 43.37
C LEU A 750 -6.80 -0.15 43.89
N VAL A 751 -6.41 -1.40 44.11
CA VAL A 751 -5.02 -1.78 44.42
C VAL A 751 -4.65 -2.98 43.57
N LEU A 752 -3.55 -2.85 42.82
CA LEU A 752 -2.99 -3.88 41.94
C LEU A 752 -1.63 -4.35 42.48
N PRO A 753 -1.29 -5.64 42.33
CA PRO A 753 0.09 -6.08 42.47
C PRO A 753 0.98 -5.43 41.41
N GLY A 754 2.28 -5.36 41.66
CA GLY A 754 3.23 -4.96 40.66
C GLY A 754 3.18 -5.89 39.45
N MET A 755 3.29 -5.29 38.27
CA MET A 755 3.07 -5.96 37.00
C MET A 755 4.19 -5.57 36.03
N ASN A 756 4.50 -6.50 35.13
CA ASN A 756 5.39 -6.30 33.99
C ASN A 756 4.55 -6.45 32.73
N THR A 757 3.83 -5.39 32.38
CA THR A 757 2.82 -5.38 31.33
C THR A 757 3.03 -4.20 30.41
N GLU A 758 2.92 -4.46 29.12
CA GLU A 758 2.77 -3.42 28.11
C GLU A 758 1.47 -2.63 28.31
N TRP A 759 1.37 -1.53 27.57
CA TRP A 759 0.39 -0.47 27.75
C TRP A 759 -1.04 -0.97 27.82
N SER A 760 -1.68 -0.78 28.98
CA SER A 760 -3.03 -1.27 29.24
C SER A 760 -3.92 -0.15 29.79
N PRO A 761 -5.09 0.13 29.16
CA PRO A 761 -6.04 1.13 29.63
C PRO A 761 -6.80 0.59 30.85
N LEU A 762 -6.55 1.18 32.01
CA LEU A 762 -7.23 0.86 33.26
C LEU A 762 -8.44 1.78 33.46
N GLN A 763 -9.63 1.22 33.59
CA GLN A 763 -10.86 1.99 33.88
C GLN A 763 -11.26 1.92 35.36
N ILE A 764 -11.63 3.08 35.92
CA ILE A 764 -12.10 3.24 37.30
C ILE A 764 -13.33 4.15 37.32
N ASP A 765 -14.42 3.68 37.94
CA ASP A 765 -15.67 4.41 38.15
C ASP A 765 -15.51 5.49 39.24
N LEU A 766 -15.84 6.74 38.89
CA LEU A 766 -15.85 7.92 39.76
C LEU A 766 -17.26 8.54 39.93
N SER A 767 -18.31 7.92 39.37
CA SER A 767 -19.69 8.46 39.33
C SER A 767 -20.23 8.83 40.72
N SER A 768 -19.83 8.11 41.75
CA SER A 768 -20.21 8.39 43.15
C SER A 768 -19.63 9.69 43.73
N TYR A 769 -18.71 10.35 43.03
CA TYR A 769 -18.07 11.61 43.43
C TYR A 769 -18.60 12.85 42.66
N VAL A 770 -19.53 12.67 41.72
CA VAL A 770 -20.21 13.76 40.99
C VAL A 770 -20.76 14.82 41.97
N GLY A 771 -20.58 16.10 41.64
CA GLY A 771 -21.00 17.23 42.48
C GLY A 771 -19.99 17.63 43.58
N GLN A 772 -18.79 17.03 43.62
CA GLN A 772 -17.74 17.35 44.60
C GLN A 772 -16.44 17.76 43.90
N ILE A 773 -15.57 18.48 44.61
CA ILE A 773 -14.13 18.54 44.28
C ILE A 773 -13.47 17.35 44.98
N ILE A 774 -12.71 16.57 44.23
CA ILE A 774 -11.90 15.47 44.78
C ILE A 774 -10.41 15.69 44.50
N GLN A 775 -9.57 14.94 45.21
CA GLN A 775 -8.20 14.69 44.82
C GLN A 775 -8.02 13.21 44.54
N LEU A 776 -7.24 12.88 43.53
CA LEU A 776 -6.75 11.52 43.27
C LEU A 776 -5.31 11.39 43.72
N ARG A 777 -4.96 10.18 44.15
CA ARG A 777 -3.59 9.78 44.45
C ARG A 777 -3.31 8.45 43.76
N ILE A 778 -2.18 8.41 43.05
CA ILE A 778 -1.60 7.18 42.52
C ILE A 778 -0.30 6.95 43.30
N THR A 779 -0.23 5.83 44.03
CA THR A 779 0.95 5.46 44.81
C THR A 779 1.55 4.19 44.22
N VAL A 780 2.84 4.23 43.86
CA VAL A 780 3.62 3.02 43.54
C VAL A 780 4.52 2.74 44.73
N ASP A 781 4.38 1.57 45.33
CA ASP A 781 5.05 1.14 46.56
C ASP A 781 5.86 -0.12 46.28
N THR A 782 7.17 0.03 46.07
CA THR A 782 8.04 -1.14 45.86
C THR A 782 8.28 -1.86 47.18
N ARG A 783 8.14 -3.19 47.25
CA ARG A 783 8.15 -3.94 48.51
C ARG A 783 9.34 -4.88 48.66
N VAL A 784 10.07 -5.12 47.58
CA VAL A 784 11.25 -5.98 47.57
C VAL A 784 12.51 -5.24 47.09
N PRO A 785 13.67 -5.50 47.72
CA PRO A 785 14.98 -5.23 47.14
C PRO A 785 15.13 -5.88 45.75
N LEU A 786 15.89 -5.23 44.86
CA LEU A 786 16.11 -5.73 43.50
C LEU A 786 17.07 -6.94 43.49
N PRO A 787 16.71 -8.06 42.84
CA PRO A 787 17.64 -9.16 42.60
C PRO A 787 18.85 -8.74 41.76
N GLU A 788 19.92 -9.52 41.83
CA GLU A 788 21.01 -9.37 40.86
C GLU A 788 20.53 -9.77 39.46
N ASN A 789 20.81 -8.90 38.48
CA ASN A 789 20.48 -9.05 37.05
C ASN A 789 19.01 -8.81 36.66
N THR A 790 18.21 -8.13 37.50
CA THR A 790 16.95 -7.52 37.07
C THR A 790 17.19 -6.13 36.49
N GLU A 791 16.44 -5.77 35.44
CA GLU A 791 16.44 -4.43 34.84
C GLU A 791 15.78 -3.39 35.78
N SER A 792 15.86 -2.10 35.41
CA SER A 792 15.34 -1.01 36.24
C SER A 792 13.82 -1.06 36.43
N ILE A 793 13.38 -0.71 37.64
CA ILE A 793 11.95 -0.53 37.95
C ILE A 793 11.46 0.75 37.27
N GLY A 794 10.37 0.65 36.52
CA GLY A 794 9.78 1.75 35.77
C GLY A 794 8.26 1.79 35.88
N TYR A 795 7.70 3.00 35.90
CA TYR A 795 6.26 3.26 35.85
C TYR A 795 6.00 4.50 34.98
N ARG A 796 5.00 4.42 34.11
CA ARG A 796 4.67 5.48 33.15
C ARG A 796 3.16 5.55 32.94
N ILE A 797 2.63 6.76 32.87
CA ILE A 797 1.26 7.05 32.39
C ILE A 797 1.44 7.87 31.12
N ASP A 798 0.80 7.46 30.02
CA ASP A 798 0.79 8.16 28.72
C ASP A 798 -0.50 8.96 28.52
N GLU A 799 -1.59 8.58 29.19
CA GLU A 799 -2.86 9.28 29.10
C GLU A 799 -3.59 9.13 30.43
N LEU A 800 -4.12 10.25 30.93
CA LEU A 800 -5.23 10.24 31.86
C LEU A 800 -6.40 10.95 31.18
N ARG A 801 -7.52 10.24 31.06
CA ARG A 801 -8.74 10.76 30.43
C ARG A 801 -9.92 10.49 31.35
N ILE A 802 -10.67 11.54 31.65
CA ILE A 802 -11.95 11.45 32.37
C ILE A 802 -13.07 11.62 31.36
N GLU A 803 -14.13 10.84 31.51
CA GLU A 803 -15.33 10.93 30.68
C GLU A 803 -16.56 11.00 31.57
N ALA A 804 -17.47 11.93 31.27
CA ALA A 804 -18.72 12.09 31.98
C ALA A 804 -19.89 11.96 30.99
N ALA A 805 -20.64 10.86 31.09
CA ALA A 805 -21.80 10.56 30.27
C ALA A 805 -23.11 10.82 31.05
N ALA A 806 -24.14 11.28 30.34
CA ALA A 806 -25.49 11.25 30.89
C ALA A 806 -25.94 9.79 31.02
N PRO A 807 -26.62 9.40 32.12
CA PRO A 807 -27.01 8.01 32.34
C PRO A 807 -28.00 7.59 31.26
N ALA A 808 -27.83 6.37 30.74
CA ALA A 808 -28.68 5.85 29.68
C ALA A 808 -30.15 5.87 30.12
N LEU A 809 -31.02 6.53 29.33
CA LEU A 809 -32.47 6.45 29.53
C LEU A 809 -32.88 4.97 29.43
N PRO A 810 -33.68 4.45 30.38
CA PRO A 810 -33.98 3.03 30.45
C PRO A 810 -34.72 2.58 29.19
N THR A 811 -34.05 1.77 28.37
CA THR A 811 -34.62 1.13 27.19
C THR A 811 -35.71 0.15 27.62
N GLU A 812 -36.92 0.29 27.08
CA GLU A 812 -37.96 -0.73 27.26
C GLU A 812 -37.50 -2.04 26.59
N GLU A 813 -37.38 -3.12 27.36
CA GLU A 813 -37.02 -4.43 26.80
C GLU A 813 -38.11 -4.93 25.83
N PRO A 814 -37.75 -5.44 24.64
CA PRO A 814 -38.69 -6.13 23.78
C PRO A 814 -39.07 -7.47 24.44
N THR A 815 -40.31 -7.55 24.91
CA THR A 815 -40.82 -8.70 25.67
C THR A 815 -40.82 -9.98 24.83
N GLN A 816 -39.94 -10.93 25.17
CA GLN A 816 -39.88 -12.23 24.48
C GLN A 816 -41.13 -13.08 24.74
N SER A 817 -41.70 -13.61 23.67
CA SER A 817 -42.78 -14.61 23.73
C SER A 817 -42.21 -15.98 24.12
N ALA A 818 -42.30 -16.32 25.41
CA ALA A 818 -41.71 -17.55 25.95
C ALA A 818 -42.50 -18.83 25.58
N SER A 819 -41.78 -19.93 25.35
CA SER A 819 -42.37 -21.26 25.14
C SER A 819 -41.47 -22.40 25.64
N ALA A 820 -41.52 -22.68 26.95
CA ALA A 820 -41.29 -24.01 27.55
C ALA A 820 -41.53 -23.95 29.08
N THR A 821 -42.60 -24.58 29.57
CA THR A 821 -42.90 -24.68 31.02
C THR A 821 -42.14 -25.83 31.67
N PRO A 822 -41.81 -25.71 32.98
CA PRO A 822 -42.07 -26.80 33.91
C PRO A 822 -43.12 -26.40 34.97
N THR A 823 -44.05 -27.30 35.25
CA THR A 823 -45.25 -27.05 36.07
C THR A 823 -44.96 -26.84 37.56
N PRO A 824 -45.58 -25.83 38.20
CA PRO A 824 -45.96 -25.87 39.61
C PRO A 824 -47.48 -26.08 39.76
N GLU A 825 -47.90 -26.97 40.67
CA GLU A 825 -49.31 -27.05 41.08
C GLU A 825 -49.66 -25.89 42.03
N VAL A 826 -50.80 -25.23 41.81
CA VAL A 826 -51.95 -25.12 42.74
C VAL A 826 -53.00 -24.13 42.19
N THR A 827 -54.27 -24.35 42.53
CA THR A 827 -55.48 -23.73 41.95
C THR A 827 -55.89 -22.37 42.54
N GLY A 828 -56.43 -21.45 41.73
CA GLY A 828 -57.27 -20.32 42.20
C GLY A 828 -57.61 -19.27 41.12
N THR A 829 -58.87 -18.82 41.03
CA THR A 829 -59.40 -17.89 39.99
C THR A 829 -60.08 -16.64 40.59
N LEU A 830 -60.13 -15.50 39.85
CA LEU A 830 -61.36 -14.68 39.54
C LEU A 830 -61.10 -13.24 38.96
N GLU A 831 -61.71 -12.96 37.79
CA GLU A 831 -62.43 -11.76 37.25
C GLU A 831 -62.05 -10.24 37.46
N LEU A 832 -61.79 -9.52 36.32
CA LEU A 832 -62.48 -8.32 35.71
C LEU A 832 -62.72 -6.95 36.48
N PRO A 833 -63.16 -5.80 35.86
CA PRO A 833 -62.78 -5.04 34.62
C PRO A 833 -62.89 -3.45 34.71
N THR A 834 -63.05 -2.71 33.56
CA THR A 834 -63.67 -1.33 33.30
C THR A 834 -62.90 0.01 33.60
N GLU A 835 -63.08 1.22 32.97
CA GLU A 835 -63.67 1.76 31.68
C GLU A 835 -63.58 3.34 31.53
N THR A 836 -63.79 3.96 30.32
CA THR A 836 -64.47 5.27 29.93
C THR A 836 -63.75 6.43 29.14
N GLN A 837 -64.55 7.31 28.45
CA GLN A 837 -64.30 8.42 27.45
C GLN A 837 -65.51 9.44 27.42
N PRO A 838 -65.73 10.52 26.58
CA PRO A 838 -65.03 11.23 25.44
C PRO A 838 -64.77 12.77 25.71
N THR A 839 -64.87 13.88 24.90
CA THR A 839 -65.50 14.41 23.61
C THR A 839 -64.90 15.86 23.27
N VAL A 840 -65.18 16.77 22.28
CA VAL A 840 -66.10 17.02 21.10
C VAL A 840 -65.49 18.02 20.01
N THR A 841 -66.19 19.05 19.45
CA THR A 841 -65.93 19.84 18.17
C THR A 841 -66.47 21.32 18.20
N PRO A 842 -66.72 22.16 17.13
CA PRO A 842 -66.26 22.36 15.70
C PRO A 842 -66.05 23.86 15.16
N ASP A 843 -65.71 24.07 13.86
CA ASP A 843 -66.42 24.90 12.80
C ASP A 843 -65.75 26.07 11.93
N LEU A 844 -66.18 26.18 10.65
CA LEU A 844 -66.16 27.26 9.58
C LEU A 844 -64.94 27.66 8.66
N SER A 845 -65.28 28.26 7.48
CA SER A 845 -64.48 28.58 6.23
C SER A 845 -64.69 30.05 5.72
N PRO A 846 -64.45 30.56 4.44
CA PRO A 846 -63.84 30.05 3.16
C PRO A 846 -63.03 31.08 2.26
N THR A 847 -62.79 30.75 0.96
CA THR A 847 -62.73 31.58 -0.32
C THR A 847 -61.44 32.19 -1.02
N ALA A 848 -61.16 31.69 -2.25
CA ALA A 848 -61.17 32.37 -3.60
C ALA A 848 -59.91 32.88 -4.42
N SER A 849 -59.63 32.21 -5.57
CA SER A 849 -59.18 32.72 -6.92
C SER A 849 -57.74 33.29 -7.14
N SER A 850 -57.11 33.43 -8.34
CA SER A 850 -57.52 33.37 -9.78
C SER A 850 -56.35 33.01 -10.77
N THR A 851 -56.52 33.12 -12.12
CA THR A 851 -55.61 32.68 -13.24
C THR A 851 -54.75 33.82 -13.88
N SER A 852 -53.80 33.73 -14.85
CA SER A 852 -53.88 33.15 -16.23
C SER A 852 -52.62 33.43 -17.15
N THR A 853 -52.39 32.59 -18.19
CA THR A 853 -51.78 32.87 -19.56
C THR A 853 -50.26 33.04 -19.86
N VAL A 854 -49.87 32.90 -21.17
CA VAL A 854 -48.50 32.71 -21.75
C VAL A 854 -48.37 33.36 -23.20
N PRO A 855 -47.40 33.02 -24.10
CA PRO A 855 -46.17 33.69 -24.65
C PRO A 855 -46.45 34.62 -25.92
N PRO A 856 -45.67 34.79 -27.05
CA PRO A 856 -44.30 34.38 -27.50
C PRO A 856 -43.43 35.33 -28.45
N THR A 857 -42.19 34.89 -28.77
CA THR A 857 -41.35 35.09 -30.02
C THR A 857 -40.61 36.40 -30.42
N TRP A 858 -39.47 36.21 -31.14
CA TRP A 858 -38.65 37.01 -32.14
C TRP A 858 -37.11 36.87 -31.86
N THR A 859 -36.06 36.67 -32.71
CA THR A 859 -35.61 36.82 -34.15
C THR A 859 -35.09 38.21 -34.62
N ALA A 860 -33.97 38.39 -35.38
CA ALA A 860 -32.96 37.48 -36.02
C ALA A 860 -31.63 38.17 -36.54
N THR A 861 -30.58 37.35 -36.85
CA THR A 861 -29.57 37.38 -37.98
C THR A 861 -28.42 38.42 -38.22
N MET A 862 -27.24 37.86 -38.62
CA MET A 862 -26.14 38.36 -39.52
C MET A 862 -25.11 39.41 -39.00
N SER A 863 -23.81 39.47 -39.42
CA SER A 863 -23.22 39.24 -40.77
C SER A 863 -21.68 38.96 -40.85
N SER A 864 -21.26 38.24 -41.93
CA SER A 864 -20.01 38.33 -42.76
C SER A 864 -18.58 38.00 -42.26
N VAL A 865 -17.82 37.31 -43.13
CA VAL A 865 -16.35 37.03 -43.14
C VAL A 865 -15.67 37.80 -44.30
N PRO A 866 -14.31 37.95 -44.35
CA PRO A 866 -13.49 37.10 -45.26
C PRO A 866 -12.05 36.77 -44.74
N THR A 867 -11.58 35.53 -44.77
CA THR A 867 -10.84 34.81 -45.86
C THR A 867 -9.50 35.43 -46.33
N ALA A 868 -8.35 34.79 -46.04
CA ALA A 868 -7.07 34.96 -46.79
C ALA A 868 -6.07 33.80 -46.58
N THR A 869 -5.55 33.23 -47.69
CA THR A 869 -4.42 32.27 -47.84
C THR A 869 -4.24 32.02 -49.36
N PRO A 870 -3.16 31.39 -49.90
CA PRO A 870 -1.85 31.02 -49.34
C PRO A 870 -0.68 31.53 -50.24
N THR A 871 0.43 30.75 -50.37
CA THR A 871 1.59 30.88 -51.31
C THR A 871 2.69 31.91 -50.95
N ALA A 872 3.97 31.77 -51.35
CA ALA A 872 4.85 30.62 -51.70
C ALA A 872 6.31 31.11 -51.94
N THR A 873 7.25 30.19 -52.23
CA THR A 873 8.61 30.39 -52.84
C THR A 873 9.73 30.98 -51.95
N SER A 874 11.04 30.73 -52.16
CA SER A 874 11.79 29.54 -52.67
C SER A 874 13.34 29.73 -52.64
N SER A 875 14.11 28.70 -52.26
CA SER A 875 15.50 28.41 -52.77
C SER A 875 16.66 29.41 -52.46
N PRO A 876 17.95 29.14 -52.81
CA PRO A 876 18.71 27.86 -52.86
C PRO A 876 20.21 27.95 -52.41
N PHE A 877 20.93 26.80 -52.41
CA PHE A 877 22.42 26.65 -52.52
C PHE A 877 23.31 27.18 -51.35
N ALA A 878 24.56 26.72 -51.10
CA ALA A 878 25.37 25.62 -51.68
C ALA A 878 26.39 25.01 -50.70
N THR A 879 26.79 23.79 -51.06
CA THR A 879 27.86 22.87 -50.62
C THR A 879 29.30 23.43 -50.47
N ALA A 880 30.05 22.97 -49.44
CA ALA A 880 31.51 22.81 -49.41
C ALA A 880 31.89 21.87 -48.23
N THR A 881 32.44 20.64 -48.33
CA THR A 881 33.66 20.04 -48.96
C THR A 881 34.98 20.14 -48.17
N SER A 882 35.27 19.08 -47.39
CA SER A 882 36.54 18.30 -47.36
C SER A 882 37.93 18.96 -47.13
N SER A 883 38.59 18.64 -46.00
CA SER A 883 40.04 18.24 -45.89
C SER A 883 40.41 17.87 -44.43
N THR A 884 40.52 16.61 -43.97
CA THR A 884 41.62 15.61 -44.09
C THR A 884 42.88 15.77 -43.19
N VAL A 885 43.02 14.86 -42.19
CA VAL A 885 44.26 14.08 -41.83
C VAL A 885 45.48 14.84 -41.22
N PRO A 886 46.40 14.23 -40.41
CA PRO A 886 46.46 12.93 -39.69
C PRO A 886 46.36 13.12 -38.14
N SER A 887 46.18 12.14 -37.23
CA SER A 887 46.80 10.80 -36.99
C SER A 887 48.29 10.79 -36.59
N ALA A 888 48.58 10.25 -35.39
CA ALA A 888 49.94 9.92 -34.93
C ALA A 888 49.87 8.76 -33.93
N THR A 889 50.63 7.68 -34.17
CA THR A 889 50.52 6.41 -33.43
C THR A 889 51.82 6.06 -32.69
N LYS A 890 51.68 5.55 -31.46
CA LYS A 890 52.61 4.63 -30.78
C LYS A 890 51.77 3.76 -29.84
N THR A 891 51.76 2.43 -29.84
CA THR A 891 52.73 1.39 -30.26
C THR A 891 53.94 1.25 -29.34
N GLU A 892 53.87 0.30 -28.43
CA GLU A 892 54.85 -0.80 -28.30
C GLU A 892 54.22 -2.00 -27.54
N THR A 893 54.94 -3.14 -27.49
CA THR A 893 54.29 -4.46 -27.32
C THR A 893 55.21 -5.53 -26.68
N VAL A 894 54.60 -6.52 -26.00
CA VAL A 894 55.16 -7.87 -25.66
C VAL A 894 56.21 -7.98 -24.52
N ALA A 895 55.71 -8.18 -23.30
CA ALA A 895 55.89 -9.39 -22.45
C ALA A 895 57.33 -9.80 -21.97
N PRO A 896 57.57 -11.02 -21.40
CA PRO A 896 57.42 -11.23 -19.94
C PRO A 896 58.55 -12.03 -19.23
N THR A 897 58.73 -11.84 -17.91
CA THR A 897 59.31 -12.76 -16.87
C THR A 897 59.40 -11.99 -15.53
N GLU A 898 59.53 -12.57 -14.32
CA GLU A 898 59.71 -13.96 -13.88
C GLU A 898 58.98 -14.22 -12.53
N THR A 899 58.85 -15.49 -12.13
CA THR A 899 58.23 -15.94 -10.86
C THR A 899 59.20 -15.92 -9.67
N LEU A 900 58.69 -15.70 -8.45
CA LEU A 900 59.20 -16.38 -7.24
C LEU A 900 58.16 -16.38 -6.10
N SER A 901 58.28 -17.34 -5.17
CA SER A 901 57.27 -17.69 -4.16
C SER A 901 57.87 -17.81 -2.75
N SER A 902 57.14 -17.40 -1.71
CA SER A 902 57.29 -17.91 -0.34
C SER A 902 56.05 -17.66 0.53
N GLU A 903 55.78 -18.58 1.45
CA GLU A 903 54.62 -18.68 2.35
C GLU A 903 54.69 -17.75 3.60
N PRO A 904 53.61 -17.64 4.42
CA PRO A 904 53.41 -16.53 5.36
C PRO A 904 53.95 -16.75 6.78
N THR A 905 53.94 -15.68 7.59
CA THR A 905 54.16 -15.70 9.04
C THR A 905 53.16 -14.83 9.78
N ASN A 906 52.57 -15.35 10.86
CA ASN A 906 51.60 -14.66 11.72
C ASN A 906 52.31 -13.84 12.86
N PRO A 907 51.58 -13.09 13.71
CA PRO A 907 52.10 -11.89 14.40
C PRO A 907 52.70 -12.15 15.79
N PRO A 908 53.21 -11.09 16.45
CA PRO A 908 53.23 -10.94 17.91
C PRO A 908 52.19 -9.91 18.42
N GLU A 909 51.95 -9.93 19.73
CA GLU A 909 51.06 -9.04 20.49
C GLU A 909 51.75 -7.71 20.86
N GLU A 910 50.99 -6.60 20.93
CA GLU A 910 50.85 -5.74 22.13
C GLU A 910 49.59 -4.86 22.03
#